data_AF-A0A523X7A1-F1
#
_entry.id   AF-A0A523X7A1-F1
#
_cell.length_a   1.000
_cell.length_b   1.000
_cell.length_c   1.000
_cell.angle_alpha   90.00
_cell.angle_beta   90.00
_cell.angle_gamma   90.00
#
_symmetry.space_group_name_H-M   'P 1'
#
loop_
_entity.id
_entity.type
_entity.pdbx_description
1 polymer ?
#
loop_
_entity_poly.entity_id
_entity_poly.type
_entity_poly.pdbx_seq_one_letter_code
_entity_poly.pdbx_strand_id
1 'polypeptide(L)'
;MVLKKGINFDLLSQEELGELHTEVHAAFSKVLSGEEKKFTIRDLYHLHKEISNALIRAGGKHIAPIDTLDNIELYEQDEVLEDYSYLEKERKLSKIEYSGEEMGTEIHLKDVLKEFEKFKLKEPFVYIVGGICNHGKTKGDIDILIKKSRPVDDREDIPLKFRIMRQLPKKYWQRLHFLYDDELHGPFTNYVPLYSLICEVNTKQVFEMSEDLGEIMQFSRAEQAAKSRSENKIVPFRFFTQPKPVHGRAREEIYSLETIEETMSRLKQWKDEVDKGIYIEKKFDGVRCQAHKVGKRVLIMTEEGSDVTSRIKTIADELSKQSHDFVVEFEAELWLKGKHQNRADSAGVLHTKDSDQEKFMVANLYDVLWFDGEDIHADQFVDRRKDIEKLKTSAHVKISDARLAKGFPAIKRMSRRFMSLPGSEGTIYKLATFVYELDGKSFNFMKFKKERSITAKVIAVHRVAKAEKTFYYNCAIEGNTYVGKTFNTNIKVSPGEKLEVVFVDLNQYTDPDTKKTWFNWWAPRVISKSSKPVTSIQSAKKIVEETSGQMGVKKVPKVSREELEEVLARDSISGEEKILKLSFQKRFVFQNHYRGKSCHADLRFERNGNLEGYTLMHQVEGEIKEPVMNLKDAAREDKDAKNFKINLKTGELLQDKIEIATKAMQPKVWLGIAPGISLSGMEAGVGKRPEPGATAKFPGVFTKIDSGTYEEGARKAQYFEYFLNGNILKGRYIVRVLSRARIVKEVRVRTPFIWFFWKAKDETPYVLSSRGIRKEYVPEKGRSALPESWEEKIPKELRWWTKGLTGAKALEMIKEIRKKFLFMKKLEENTIGLEEADVEDLFVVKKGNEWCVTHSDGRVIKCFPTKEEADKMHKAIIISKIRRGTLSETKFALKRKWWKGQFVIRGMPVEHFEVRFDSEKYPWFKLNKNPLVVESGISGIKQSGRKEEVMFEGIIGPGKEGNPNKKIPAHIDILDSGSVNVIEDSENFMHVKFSGKKLKGNWIFKRSDPASNIWNVSKAELPKTKSMREFGSPLSEEEIRDVYFLSENFVGVSEIGRFLDRPNSTVYDWLKKLNLSNV
;
A
#
# COMPACT_ATOMS: atom_id res chain seq x y z
N MET A 1 -35.90 43.73 20.06
CA MET A 1 -36.33 44.70 19.03
C MET A 1 -35.70 44.41 17.67
N VAL A 2 -34.41 44.12 17.65
CA VAL A 2 -33.62 43.79 16.43
C VAL A 2 -34.20 42.64 15.60
N LEU A 3 -34.61 41.54 16.21
CA LEU A 3 -35.21 40.39 15.49
C LEU A 3 -36.61 40.65 14.90
N LYS A 4 -37.30 41.74 15.30
CA LYS A 4 -38.68 42.04 14.86
C LYS A 4 -38.79 43.23 13.90
N LYS A 5 -37.71 43.98 13.69
CA LYS A 5 -37.63 45.06 12.71
C LYS A 5 -36.31 44.84 12.00
N GLY A 6 -36.30 44.53 10.71
CA GLY A 6 -35.08 44.29 9.94
C GLY A 6 -34.12 45.49 10.02
N ILE A 7 -33.22 45.48 11.01
CA ILE A 7 -32.22 46.51 11.21
C ILE A 7 -31.08 46.23 10.24
N ASN A 8 -30.67 47.24 9.50
CA ASN A 8 -29.48 47.14 8.68
C ASN A 8 -28.24 47.33 9.57
N PHE A 9 -27.59 46.22 9.92
CA PHE A 9 -26.41 46.20 10.78
C PHE A 9 -25.21 46.95 10.22
N ASP A 10 -25.15 47.19 8.91
CA ASP A 10 -24.05 47.94 8.27
C ASP A 10 -24.11 49.45 8.54
N LEU A 11 -25.21 49.96 9.11
CA LEU A 11 -25.37 51.37 9.49
C LEU A 11 -25.03 51.64 10.96
N LEU A 12 -24.72 50.61 11.74
CA LEU A 12 -24.38 50.72 13.16
C LEU A 12 -22.88 50.95 13.33
N SER A 13 -22.51 51.73 14.35
CA SER A 13 -21.12 51.93 14.70
C SER A 13 -20.49 50.65 15.28
N GLN A 14 -19.16 50.57 15.25
CA GLN A 14 -18.42 49.42 15.77
C GLN A 14 -18.70 49.17 17.27
N GLU A 15 -18.92 50.25 18.04
CA GLU A 15 -19.22 50.17 19.47
C GLU A 15 -20.62 49.58 19.72
N GLU A 16 -21.63 50.07 18.99
CA GLU A 16 -23.00 49.54 19.04
C GLU A 16 -23.08 48.06 18.62
N LEU A 17 -22.34 47.67 17.58
CA LEU A 17 -22.27 46.27 17.14
C LEU A 17 -21.59 45.37 18.18
N GLY A 18 -20.60 45.88 18.91
CA GLY A 18 -19.92 45.14 19.98
C GLY A 18 -20.81 44.91 21.21
N GLU A 19 -21.62 45.90 21.58
CA GLU A 19 -22.62 45.77 22.66
C GLU A 19 -23.69 44.74 22.27
N LEU A 20 -24.26 44.87 21.07
CA LEU A 20 -25.23 43.92 20.52
C LEU A 20 -24.69 42.49 20.47
N HIS A 21 -23.43 42.33 20.08
CA HIS A 21 -22.76 41.03 20.06
C HIS A 21 -22.70 40.39 21.45
N THR A 22 -22.35 41.18 22.47
CA THR A 22 -22.25 40.73 23.86
C THR A 22 -23.63 40.37 24.43
N GLU A 23 -24.65 41.17 24.11
CA GLU A 23 -26.03 40.89 24.52
C GLU A 23 -26.56 39.58 23.95
N VAL A 24 -26.16 39.20 22.72
CA VAL A 24 -26.58 37.94 22.10
C VAL A 24 -25.98 36.72 22.83
N HIS A 25 -24.71 36.77 23.24
CA HIS A 25 -24.11 35.71 24.06
C HIS A 25 -24.75 35.63 25.46
N ALA A 26 -25.07 36.77 26.07
CA ALA A 26 -25.77 36.80 27.35
C ALA A 26 -27.19 36.22 27.24
N ALA A 27 -27.91 36.54 26.16
CA ALA A 27 -29.22 35.96 25.86
C ALA A 27 -29.11 34.45 25.61
N PHE A 28 -28.08 34.00 24.88
CA PHE A 28 -27.84 32.57 24.62
C PHE A 28 -27.60 31.79 25.91
N SER A 29 -26.80 32.35 26.82
CA SER A 29 -26.56 31.74 28.14
C SER A 29 -27.83 31.60 28.97
N LYS A 30 -28.73 32.61 28.93
CA LYS A 30 -30.03 32.56 29.60
C LYS A 30 -31.02 31.60 28.94
N VAL A 31 -30.94 31.43 27.62
CA VAL A 31 -31.72 30.43 26.89
C VAL A 31 -31.25 29.02 27.25
N LEU A 32 -29.93 28.79 27.36
CA LEU A 32 -29.37 27.50 27.79
C LEU A 32 -29.70 27.15 29.24
N SER A 33 -29.74 28.13 30.16
CA SER A 33 -30.15 27.91 31.56
C SER A 33 -31.67 27.83 31.75
N GLY A 34 -32.45 28.11 30.70
CA GLY A 34 -33.92 28.10 30.74
C GLY A 34 -34.56 29.33 31.38
N GLU A 35 -33.78 30.36 31.72
CA GLU A 35 -34.22 31.63 32.31
C GLU A 35 -34.88 32.57 31.29
N GLU A 36 -34.54 32.45 30.01
CA GLU A 36 -35.16 33.19 28.90
C GLU A 36 -35.73 32.22 27.87
N LYS A 37 -36.98 32.43 27.44
CA LYS A 37 -37.72 31.53 26.53
C LYS A 37 -38.22 32.23 25.27
N LYS A 38 -38.00 33.55 25.14
CA LYS A 38 -38.49 34.33 24.00
C LYS A 38 -37.69 34.14 22.72
N PHE A 39 -36.48 33.58 22.78
CA PHE A 39 -35.60 33.38 21.64
C PHE A 39 -35.17 31.92 21.55
N THR A 40 -35.15 31.35 20.35
CA THR A 40 -34.58 30.01 20.13
C THR A 40 -33.07 30.09 19.99
N ILE A 41 -32.38 28.97 20.23
CA ILE A 41 -30.93 28.85 19.97
C ILE A 41 -30.61 29.19 18.51
N ARG A 42 -31.49 28.81 17.57
CA ARG A 42 -31.36 29.09 16.14
C ARG A 42 -31.48 30.58 15.83
N ASP A 43 -32.45 31.27 16.42
CA ASP A 43 -32.60 32.73 16.25
C ASP A 43 -31.35 33.47 16.71
N LEU A 44 -30.82 33.09 17.87
CA LEU A 44 -29.61 33.71 18.43
C LEU A 44 -28.36 33.34 17.62
N TYR A 45 -28.27 32.13 17.08
CA TYR A 45 -27.17 31.73 16.19
C TYR A 45 -27.14 32.55 14.89
N HIS A 46 -28.29 32.70 14.22
CA HIS A 46 -28.36 33.49 12.98
C HIS A 46 -28.09 34.97 13.25
N LEU A 47 -28.68 35.52 14.32
CA LEU A 47 -28.45 36.91 14.73
C LEU A 47 -27.00 37.17 15.11
N HIS A 48 -26.39 36.26 15.88
CA HIS A 48 -24.97 36.30 16.23
C HIS A 48 -24.14 36.38 14.95
N LYS A 49 -24.37 35.48 13.99
CA LYS A 49 -23.63 35.45 12.72
C LYS A 49 -23.76 36.75 11.92
N GLU A 50 -24.94 37.37 11.87
CA GLU A 50 -25.14 38.64 11.18
C GLU A 50 -24.38 39.80 11.85
N ILE A 51 -24.48 39.89 13.19
CA ILE A 51 -23.80 40.92 13.97
C ILE A 51 -22.28 40.74 13.92
N SER A 52 -21.76 39.52 14.10
CA SER A 52 -20.33 39.22 14.01
C SER A 52 -19.77 39.61 12.65
N ASN A 53 -20.48 39.31 11.56
CA ASN A 53 -20.07 39.68 10.21
C ASN A 53 -20.08 41.20 9.98
N ALA A 54 -21.10 41.91 10.49
CA ALA A 54 -21.17 43.36 10.42
C ALA A 54 -20.05 44.03 11.25
N LEU A 55 -19.77 43.52 12.45
CA LEU A 55 -18.70 43.99 13.33
C LEU A 55 -17.32 43.85 12.67
N ILE A 56 -17.07 42.72 12.00
CA ILE A 56 -15.83 42.50 11.23
C ILE A 56 -15.74 43.49 10.06
N ARG A 57 -16.84 43.73 9.33
CA ARG A 57 -16.87 44.70 8.21
C ARG A 57 -16.59 46.13 8.68
N ALA A 58 -17.07 46.50 9.87
CA ALA A 58 -16.79 47.80 10.49
C ALA A 58 -15.36 47.94 11.04
N GLY A 59 -14.50 46.92 10.88
CA GLY A 59 -13.11 46.94 11.32
C GLY A 59 -12.90 46.46 12.76
N GLY A 60 -13.95 45.98 13.42
CA GLY A 60 -13.89 45.40 14.76
C GLY A 60 -13.36 43.97 14.78
N LYS A 61 -13.01 43.51 15.99
CA LYS A 61 -12.63 42.11 16.25
C LYS A 61 -13.75 41.43 17.01
N HIS A 62 -14.11 40.23 16.57
CA HIS A 62 -14.95 39.32 17.33
C HIS A 62 -14.16 38.88 18.58
N ILE A 63 -14.63 39.27 19.76
CA ILE A 63 -14.01 38.95 21.05
C ILE A 63 -15.12 38.34 21.90
N ALA A 64 -15.28 37.01 21.85
CA ALA A 64 -16.30 36.30 22.64
C ALA A 64 -15.69 35.66 23.90
N PRO A 65 -16.44 35.63 25.02
CA PRO A 65 -16.11 34.80 26.17
C PRO A 65 -16.48 33.32 25.92
N ILE A 66 -16.06 32.46 26.85
CA ILE A 66 -16.06 30.99 26.81
C ILE A 66 -17.50 30.43 26.81
N ASP A 67 -18.25 30.53 25.72
CA ASP A 67 -19.50 29.77 25.52
C ASP A 67 -19.48 28.99 24.19
N THR A 68 -20.48 28.12 23.98
CA THR A 68 -20.50 27.17 22.86
C THR A 68 -21.17 27.71 21.59
N LEU A 69 -21.70 28.95 21.59
CA LEU A 69 -22.48 29.53 20.47
C LEU A 69 -21.65 29.62 19.17
N ASP A 70 -20.38 29.95 19.29
CA ASP A 70 -19.43 30.05 18.15
C ASP A 70 -19.19 28.71 17.43
N ASN A 71 -19.46 27.59 18.11
CA ASN A 71 -19.13 26.24 17.62
C ASN A 71 -20.37 25.44 17.18
N ILE A 72 -21.54 26.08 17.08
CA ILE A 72 -22.76 25.42 16.62
C ILE A 72 -22.76 25.38 15.08
N GLU A 73 -22.83 24.17 14.51
CA GLU A 73 -23.15 23.97 13.08
C GLU A 73 -24.64 23.57 12.97
N LEU A 74 -25.48 24.47 12.44
CA LEU A 74 -26.88 24.17 12.11
C LEU A 74 -26.98 23.70 10.65
N TYR A 75 -27.60 22.54 10.43
CA TYR A 75 -28.00 22.05 9.11
C TYR A 75 -29.42 22.56 8.80
N GLU A 76 -29.63 23.20 7.66
CA GLU A 76 -30.96 23.62 7.20
C GLU A 76 -31.79 22.40 6.75
N GLN A 77 -32.85 22.07 7.49
CA GLN A 77 -34.17 21.67 6.97
C GLN A 77 -35.14 21.32 8.11
N ASP A 78 -36.17 22.16 8.25
CA ASP A 78 -37.34 22.08 9.14
C ASP A 78 -38.33 20.97 8.70
N GLU A 79 -39.14 20.33 9.55
CA GLU A 79 -39.04 19.92 10.96
C GLU A 79 -40.26 19.02 11.29
N VAL A 80 -40.19 18.38 12.47
CA VAL A 80 -41.14 17.46 13.09
C VAL A 80 -42.21 18.24 13.89
N LEU A 81 -43.34 17.57 14.17
CA LEU A 81 -44.50 17.97 15.01
C LEU A 81 -44.16 18.24 16.51
N GLU A 82 -44.80 19.26 17.11
CA GLU A 82 -44.99 19.46 18.57
C GLU A 82 -46.45 19.09 18.95
N ASP A 83 -46.72 18.30 19.99
CA ASP A 83 -46.79 18.54 21.45
C ASP A 83 -48.18 18.93 22.06
N TYR A 84 -48.77 17.99 22.81
CA TYR A 84 -49.89 18.16 23.73
C TYR A 84 -49.78 17.18 24.93
N SER A 85 -48.67 17.33 25.61
CA SER A 85 -48.43 17.18 27.05
C SER A 85 -49.56 17.56 28.04
N TYR A 86 -50.84 17.72 27.69
CA TYR A 86 -51.89 17.92 28.71
C TYR A 86 -52.33 16.62 29.41
N LEU A 87 -52.05 15.44 28.84
CA LEU A 87 -52.30 14.15 29.51
C LEU A 87 -51.13 13.67 30.36
N GLU A 88 -50.04 14.40 30.30
CA GLU A 88 -48.95 14.23 31.21
C GLU A 88 -48.98 15.37 32.20
N LYS A 89 -49.83 15.22 33.22
CA LYS A 89 -49.61 16.04 34.39
C LYS A 89 -48.38 15.60 35.19
N GLU A 90 -47.71 14.50 34.82
CA GLU A 90 -46.39 14.09 35.37
C GLU A 90 -45.42 13.43 34.36
N ARG A 91 -45.58 13.67 33.07
CA ARG A 91 -44.58 13.39 32.02
C ARG A 91 -44.59 14.62 31.05
N LYS A 92 -43.67 14.80 30.10
CA LYS A 92 -43.91 15.73 28.95
C LYS A 92 -43.35 15.13 27.65
N LEU A 93 -44.20 14.75 26.70
CA LEU A 93 -44.05 14.06 25.43
C LEU A 93 -45.04 14.70 24.45
N SER A 94 -44.58 14.81 23.20
CA SER A 94 -45.29 15.56 22.19
C SER A 94 -46.55 14.81 21.71
N LYS A 95 -47.78 15.39 21.76
CA LYS A 95 -48.95 14.83 21.05
C LYS A 95 -48.71 15.00 19.55
N ILE A 96 -49.10 13.95 18.88
CA ILE A 96 -49.10 13.80 17.44
C ILE A 96 -50.31 14.59 16.91
N GLU A 97 -50.09 15.59 16.05
CA GLU A 97 -51.19 16.29 15.38
C GLU A 97 -51.79 15.42 14.27
N TYR A 98 -53.10 15.60 14.04
CA TYR A 98 -53.78 15.01 12.90
C TYR A 98 -53.39 15.74 11.61
N SER A 99 -53.46 15.06 10.45
CA SER A 99 -53.04 15.63 9.16
C SER A 99 -53.85 16.86 8.70
N GLY A 100 -54.98 17.16 9.35
CA GLY A 100 -55.81 18.35 9.09
C GLY A 100 -56.79 18.22 7.91
N GLU A 101 -56.79 17.10 7.18
CA GLU A 101 -57.70 16.83 6.06
C GLU A 101 -58.83 15.89 6.49
N GLU A 102 -60.08 16.36 6.46
CA GLU A 102 -61.26 15.58 6.84
C GLU A 102 -61.81 14.83 5.61
N MET A 103 -61.48 13.55 5.48
CA MET A 103 -61.83 12.74 4.29
C MET A 103 -63.07 11.86 4.45
N GLY A 104 -63.78 11.94 5.58
CA GLY A 104 -64.99 11.13 5.82
C GLY A 104 -65.33 10.96 7.30
N THR A 105 -66.26 10.03 7.58
CA THR A 105 -66.68 9.70 8.94
C THR A 105 -65.52 9.09 9.74
N GLU A 106 -65.45 9.42 11.02
CA GLU A 106 -64.45 8.90 11.95
C GLU A 106 -64.38 7.37 11.94
N ILE A 107 -63.16 6.82 11.84
CA ILE A 107 -62.87 5.38 11.90
C ILE A 107 -61.84 5.11 13.00
N HIS A 108 -61.94 3.97 13.70
CA HIS A 108 -61.01 3.62 14.77
C HIS A 108 -59.88 2.70 14.29
N LEU A 109 -58.68 2.83 14.88
CA LEU A 109 -57.51 2.01 14.55
C LEU A 109 -57.78 0.50 14.64
N LYS A 110 -58.54 0.02 15.64
CA LYS A 110 -58.94 -1.39 15.76
C LYS A 110 -59.78 -1.88 14.57
N ASP A 111 -60.58 -0.98 14.01
CA ASP A 111 -61.46 -1.24 12.87
C ASP A 111 -60.70 -1.18 11.54
N VAL A 112 -59.53 -0.55 11.51
CA VAL A 112 -58.60 -0.54 10.37
C VAL A 112 -57.62 -1.73 10.45
N LEU A 113 -57.07 -2.02 11.63
CA LEU A 113 -56.11 -3.11 11.85
C LEU A 113 -56.71 -4.49 11.60
N LYS A 114 -58.01 -4.70 11.87
CA LYS A 114 -58.70 -5.97 11.58
C LYS A 114 -58.80 -6.27 10.07
N GLU A 115 -58.80 -5.24 9.23
CA GLU A 115 -58.91 -5.36 7.76
C GLU A 115 -57.60 -5.80 7.09
N PHE A 116 -56.45 -5.71 7.78
CA PHE A 116 -55.17 -6.17 7.25
C PHE A 116 -55.00 -7.68 7.42
N GLU A 117 -55.26 -8.43 6.35
CA GLU A 117 -55.02 -9.88 6.33
C GLU A 117 -53.63 -10.23 5.80
N LYS A 118 -53.21 -11.49 5.96
CA LYS A 118 -52.04 -11.97 5.22
C LYS A 118 -52.37 -11.89 3.73
N PHE A 119 -51.57 -11.17 2.97
CA PHE A 119 -51.76 -11.07 1.53
C PHE A 119 -50.45 -11.34 0.81
N LYS A 120 -50.57 -11.79 -0.43
CA LYS A 120 -49.40 -12.15 -1.22
C LYS A 120 -48.99 -10.91 -2.00
N LEU A 121 -47.79 -10.40 -1.75
CA LEU A 121 -47.18 -9.33 -2.54
C LEU A 121 -47.04 -9.76 -4.01
N LYS A 122 -46.71 -11.04 -4.24
CA LYS A 122 -46.59 -11.63 -5.58
C LYS A 122 -47.01 -13.09 -5.56
N GLU A 123 -47.99 -13.44 -6.38
CA GLU A 123 -48.48 -14.82 -6.53
C GLU A 123 -48.48 -15.30 -7.99
N PRO A 124 -47.79 -16.43 -8.28
CA PRO A 124 -46.65 -16.94 -7.53
C PRO A 124 -45.44 -16.01 -7.77
N PHE A 125 -44.51 -16.04 -6.84
CA PHE A 125 -43.26 -15.31 -6.90
C PHE A 125 -42.14 -16.13 -7.54
N VAL A 126 -42.21 -17.45 -7.47
CA VAL A 126 -41.25 -18.38 -8.06
C VAL A 126 -41.99 -19.41 -8.91
N TYR A 127 -41.48 -19.67 -10.11
CA TYR A 127 -42.04 -20.57 -11.10
C TYR A 127 -40.96 -21.54 -11.60
N ILE A 128 -41.31 -22.77 -11.96
CA ILE A 128 -40.52 -23.56 -12.92
C ILE A 128 -41.04 -23.25 -14.31
N VAL A 129 -40.15 -22.96 -15.25
CA VAL A 129 -40.51 -22.55 -16.62
C VAL A 129 -39.70 -23.33 -17.64
N GLY A 130 -39.90 -23.04 -18.93
CA GLY A 130 -39.02 -23.55 -19.98
C GLY A 130 -39.29 -25.00 -20.39
N GLY A 131 -38.26 -25.65 -20.95
CA GLY A 131 -38.43 -26.90 -21.71
C GLY A 131 -39.05 -28.05 -20.92
N ILE A 132 -38.74 -28.17 -19.63
CA ILE A 132 -39.28 -29.23 -18.77
C ILE A 132 -40.80 -29.10 -18.58
N CYS A 133 -41.29 -27.87 -18.46
CA CYS A 133 -42.72 -27.59 -18.31
C CYS A 133 -43.47 -27.81 -19.63
N ASN A 134 -42.84 -27.52 -20.78
CA ASN A 134 -43.43 -27.69 -22.10
C ASN A 134 -43.52 -29.16 -22.55
N HIS A 135 -42.55 -30.00 -22.18
CA HIS A 135 -42.44 -31.37 -22.69
C HIS A 135 -42.65 -32.45 -21.62
N GLY A 136 -42.86 -32.06 -20.36
CA GLY A 136 -42.94 -32.95 -19.20
C GLY A 136 -41.62 -33.67 -18.84
N LYS A 137 -40.57 -33.49 -19.66
CA LYS A 137 -39.23 -34.08 -19.50
C LYS A 137 -38.20 -33.23 -20.23
N THR A 138 -36.98 -33.19 -19.72
CA THR A 138 -35.87 -32.48 -20.38
C THR A 138 -34.54 -33.22 -20.23
N LYS A 139 -33.70 -33.14 -21.27
CA LYS A 139 -32.26 -33.48 -21.19
C LYS A 139 -31.37 -32.26 -20.94
N GLY A 140 -31.93 -31.05 -21.02
CA GLY A 140 -31.25 -29.75 -20.81
C GLY A 140 -31.36 -29.20 -19.39
N ASP A 141 -31.31 -27.90 -19.19
CA ASP A 141 -31.46 -27.23 -17.90
C ASP A 141 -32.91 -27.27 -17.35
N ILE A 142 -33.05 -26.83 -16.10
CA ILE A 142 -34.29 -26.66 -15.34
C ILE A 142 -34.34 -25.18 -14.97
N ASP A 143 -35.20 -24.43 -15.66
CA ASP A 143 -35.36 -23.00 -15.47
C ASP A 143 -36.31 -22.70 -14.31
N ILE A 144 -35.87 -21.84 -13.39
CA ILE A 144 -36.65 -21.33 -12.26
C ILE A 144 -36.73 -19.81 -12.38
N LEU A 145 -37.92 -19.28 -12.69
CA LEU A 145 -38.16 -17.84 -12.78
C LEU A 145 -38.55 -17.27 -11.42
N ILE A 146 -37.85 -16.23 -10.98
CA ILE A 146 -38.21 -15.42 -9.80
C ILE A 146 -38.80 -14.09 -10.30
N LYS A 147 -40.05 -13.80 -9.95
CA LYS A 147 -40.81 -12.62 -10.38
C LYS A 147 -40.36 -11.35 -9.65
N LYS A 148 -39.10 -10.98 -9.85
CA LYS A 148 -38.52 -9.71 -9.46
C LYS A 148 -37.37 -9.34 -10.38
N SER A 149 -37.03 -8.06 -10.38
CA SER A 149 -35.83 -7.60 -11.04
C SER A 149 -34.58 -8.20 -10.42
N ARG A 150 -33.60 -8.41 -11.27
CA ARG A 150 -32.31 -8.96 -10.90
C ARG A 150 -31.69 -8.08 -9.80
N PRO A 151 -31.25 -8.67 -8.67
CA PRO A 151 -30.67 -7.89 -7.59
C PRO A 151 -29.37 -7.21 -8.04
N VAL A 152 -29.09 -6.02 -7.49
CA VAL A 152 -27.86 -5.26 -7.77
C VAL A 152 -26.63 -5.94 -7.16
N ASP A 153 -26.82 -6.76 -6.14
CA ASP A 153 -25.81 -7.67 -5.58
C ASP A 153 -26.36 -9.11 -5.53
N ASP A 154 -25.67 -10.04 -6.18
CA ASP A 154 -26.02 -11.47 -6.18
C ASP A 154 -26.12 -12.08 -4.75
N ARG A 155 -25.54 -11.43 -3.74
CA ARG A 155 -25.60 -11.87 -2.34
C ARG A 155 -26.97 -11.71 -1.70
N GLU A 156 -27.81 -10.83 -2.22
CA GLU A 156 -29.16 -10.57 -1.68
C GLU A 156 -30.05 -11.81 -1.77
N ASP A 157 -29.87 -12.64 -2.81
CA ASP A 157 -30.68 -13.85 -3.05
C ASP A 157 -30.01 -15.16 -2.67
N ILE A 158 -28.78 -15.12 -2.13
CA ILE A 158 -28.06 -16.33 -1.70
C ILE A 158 -28.95 -17.20 -0.80
N PRO A 159 -29.65 -16.66 0.22
CA PRO A 159 -30.51 -17.47 1.08
C PRO A 159 -31.68 -18.13 0.33
N LEU A 160 -32.33 -17.42 -0.60
CA LEU A 160 -33.47 -17.91 -1.37
C LEU A 160 -33.06 -19.00 -2.36
N LYS A 161 -32.03 -18.74 -3.19
CA LYS A 161 -31.48 -19.71 -4.15
C LYS A 161 -30.97 -20.97 -3.46
N PHE A 162 -30.26 -20.81 -2.34
CA PHE A 162 -29.76 -21.93 -1.54
C PHE A 162 -30.89 -22.81 -0.99
N ARG A 163 -31.97 -22.20 -0.49
CA ARG A 163 -33.14 -22.93 0.02
C ARG A 163 -33.88 -23.69 -1.08
N ILE A 164 -34.03 -23.12 -2.28
CA ILE A 164 -34.65 -23.79 -3.44
C ILE A 164 -33.76 -24.95 -3.92
N MET A 165 -32.46 -24.71 -4.11
CA MET A 165 -31.52 -25.74 -4.58
C MET A 165 -31.47 -26.98 -3.67
N ARG A 166 -31.52 -26.78 -2.34
CA ARG A 166 -31.47 -27.88 -1.36
C ARG A 166 -32.69 -28.79 -1.36
N GLN A 167 -33.81 -28.36 -1.92
CA GLN A 167 -35.00 -29.19 -2.03
C GLN A 167 -34.90 -30.21 -3.17
N LEU A 168 -33.92 -30.03 -4.07
CA LEU A 168 -33.67 -30.95 -5.19
C LEU A 168 -32.49 -31.88 -4.89
N PRO A 169 -32.52 -33.14 -5.36
CA PRO A 169 -31.37 -34.03 -5.30
C PRO A 169 -30.13 -33.43 -5.97
N LYS A 170 -28.93 -33.66 -5.40
CA LYS A 170 -27.64 -33.10 -5.86
C LYS A 170 -27.37 -33.27 -7.36
N LYS A 171 -27.83 -34.38 -7.96
CA LYS A 171 -27.67 -34.66 -9.39
C LYS A 171 -28.37 -33.64 -10.31
N TYR A 172 -29.31 -32.85 -9.79
CA TYR A 172 -30.01 -31.81 -10.53
C TYR A 172 -29.44 -30.41 -10.31
N TRP A 173 -28.54 -30.21 -9.35
CA TRP A 173 -28.05 -28.87 -8.98
C TRP A 173 -27.33 -28.16 -10.12
N GLN A 174 -26.53 -28.91 -10.89
CA GLN A 174 -25.80 -28.36 -12.05
C GLN A 174 -26.71 -28.02 -13.23
N ARG A 175 -27.99 -28.42 -13.17
CA ARG A 175 -28.99 -28.13 -14.21
C ARG A 175 -29.92 -26.99 -13.81
N LEU A 176 -29.79 -26.41 -12.61
CA LEU A 176 -30.62 -25.32 -12.17
C LEU A 176 -30.19 -24.00 -12.80
N HIS A 177 -31.13 -23.33 -13.45
CA HIS A 177 -30.95 -22.01 -14.02
C HIS A 177 -31.98 -21.06 -13.41
N PHE A 178 -31.51 -20.04 -12.68
CA PHE A 178 -32.40 -19.04 -12.07
C PHE A 178 -32.55 -17.83 -12.99
N LEU A 179 -33.78 -17.62 -13.45
CA LEU A 179 -34.18 -16.50 -14.29
C LEU A 179 -34.82 -15.40 -13.42
N TYR A 180 -34.69 -14.16 -13.87
CA TYR A 180 -35.30 -12.99 -13.24
C TYR A 180 -36.19 -12.25 -14.22
N ASP A 181 -37.21 -11.61 -13.68
CA ASP A 181 -38.20 -10.87 -14.43
C ASP A 181 -38.04 -9.38 -14.13
N ASP A 182 -37.18 -8.73 -14.91
CA ASP A 182 -36.78 -7.33 -14.70
C ASP A 182 -37.95 -6.35 -14.80
N GLU A 183 -38.99 -6.72 -15.56
CA GLU A 183 -40.17 -5.90 -15.83
C GLU A 183 -41.46 -6.42 -15.14
N LEU A 184 -41.35 -7.47 -14.32
CA LEU A 184 -42.46 -8.07 -13.53
C LEU A 184 -43.62 -8.67 -14.35
N HIS A 185 -43.40 -9.03 -15.61
CA HIS A 185 -44.41 -9.57 -16.52
C HIS A 185 -44.87 -11.00 -16.18
N GLY A 186 -44.06 -11.80 -15.50
CA GLY A 186 -44.26 -13.22 -15.24
C GLY A 186 -43.84 -14.12 -16.41
N PRO A 187 -44.03 -15.44 -16.29
CA PRO A 187 -43.68 -16.37 -17.37
C PRO A 187 -44.62 -16.19 -18.57
N PHE A 188 -44.05 -16.20 -19.77
CA PHE A 188 -44.80 -16.08 -21.04
C PHE A 188 -44.92 -17.42 -21.81
N THR A 189 -44.47 -18.53 -21.21
CA THR A 189 -44.59 -19.91 -21.75
C THR A 189 -45.06 -20.86 -20.65
N ASN A 190 -45.34 -22.14 -20.97
CA ASN A 190 -45.82 -23.12 -19.97
C ASN A 190 -44.93 -23.14 -18.72
N TYR A 191 -45.57 -23.10 -17.55
CA TYR A 191 -44.92 -22.97 -16.26
C TYR A 191 -45.62 -23.78 -15.17
N VAL A 192 -44.90 -24.02 -14.08
CA VAL A 192 -45.43 -24.59 -12.83
C VAL A 192 -45.20 -23.59 -11.70
N PRO A 193 -46.25 -23.12 -11.01
CA PRO A 193 -46.11 -22.23 -9.87
C PRO A 193 -45.47 -22.98 -8.69
N LEU A 194 -44.47 -22.39 -8.03
CA LEU A 194 -43.79 -23.03 -6.89
C LEU A 194 -44.05 -22.33 -5.55
N TYR A 195 -43.76 -21.04 -5.45
CA TYR A 195 -43.83 -20.30 -4.18
C TYR A 195 -44.36 -18.90 -4.41
N SER A 196 -45.12 -18.36 -3.47
CA SER A 196 -45.63 -16.98 -3.47
C SER A 196 -44.86 -16.12 -2.47
N LEU A 197 -44.67 -14.83 -2.75
CA LEU A 197 -44.08 -13.89 -1.81
C LEU A 197 -45.22 -13.36 -0.94
N ILE A 198 -45.18 -13.70 0.33
CA ILE A 198 -46.27 -13.42 1.28
C ILE A 198 -45.82 -12.30 2.20
N CYS A 199 -46.66 -11.27 2.35
CA CYS A 199 -46.58 -10.39 3.51
C CYS A 199 -47.31 -11.08 4.66
N GLU A 200 -46.53 -11.59 5.61
CA GLU A 200 -47.11 -12.05 6.86
C GLU A 200 -47.45 -10.84 7.72
N VAL A 201 -48.64 -10.88 8.31
CA VAL A 201 -49.00 -9.87 9.28
C VAL A 201 -48.33 -10.24 10.60
N ASN A 202 -47.33 -9.44 10.99
CA ASN A 202 -46.71 -9.54 12.31
C ASN A 202 -47.76 -9.30 13.41
N THR A 203 -47.44 -9.65 14.65
CA THR A 203 -48.30 -9.37 15.82
C THR A 203 -48.71 -7.89 15.80
N LYS A 204 -50.02 -7.65 15.62
CA LYS A 204 -50.61 -6.30 15.50
C LYS A 204 -50.71 -5.67 16.90
N GLN A 205 -49.57 -5.27 17.45
CA GLN A 205 -49.48 -4.62 18.74
C GLN A 205 -49.01 -3.17 18.53
N VAL A 206 -49.77 -2.21 19.06
CA VAL A 206 -49.29 -0.83 19.18
C VAL A 206 -48.35 -0.83 20.39
N PHE A 207 -47.07 -0.61 20.14
CA PHE A 207 -46.08 -0.48 21.20
C PHE A 207 -46.02 0.98 21.63
N GLU A 208 -46.69 1.29 22.74
CA GLU A 208 -46.42 2.52 23.47
C GLU A 208 -45.12 2.35 24.24
N MET A 209 -44.16 3.24 23.99
CA MET A 209 -42.93 3.30 24.76
C MET A 209 -43.23 3.88 26.15
N SER A 210 -43.84 3.12 27.04
CA SER A 210 -43.74 3.41 28.47
C SER A 210 -43.97 2.19 29.38
N GLU A 211 -43.02 2.08 30.31
CA GLU A 211 -42.98 1.46 31.64
C GLU A 211 -43.99 0.36 32.03
N ASP A 212 -43.39 -0.82 32.28
CA ASP A 212 -43.87 -1.99 33.02
C ASP A 212 -44.91 -2.94 32.43
N LEU A 213 -44.41 -4.14 32.06
CA LEU A 213 -44.97 -5.50 32.23
C LEU A 213 -43.91 -6.46 31.63
N GLY A 214 -43.22 -7.33 32.35
CA GLY A 214 -43.69 -8.19 33.43
C GLY A 214 -43.93 -9.59 32.84
N GLU A 215 -42.86 -10.39 32.79
CA GLU A 215 -42.82 -11.82 32.43
C GLU A 215 -42.74 -12.24 30.93
N ILE A 216 -41.55 -12.77 30.60
CA ILE A 216 -41.21 -13.69 29.48
C ILE A 216 -41.30 -13.11 28.06
N MET A 217 -40.48 -12.10 27.77
CA MET A 217 -39.89 -11.95 26.44
C MET A 217 -38.44 -12.46 26.48
N GLN A 218 -38.10 -13.42 25.63
CA GLN A 218 -36.71 -13.86 25.44
C GLN A 218 -35.92 -12.74 24.75
N PHE A 219 -35.57 -11.72 25.53
CA PHE A 219 -34.59 -10.72 25.13
C PHE A 219 -33.30 -11.44 24.73
N SER A 220 -32.74 -11.07 23.59
CA SER A 220 -31.37 -11.40 23.23
C SER A 220 -30.43 -10.95 24.36
N ARG A 221 -29.25 -11.58 24.49
CA ARG A 221 -28.28 -11.23 25.53
C ARG A 221 -27.84 -9.75 25.45
N ALA A 222 -27.81 -9.19 24.24
CA ALA A 222 -27.54 -7.78 24.03
C ALA A 222 -28.61 -6.86 24.64
N GLU A 223 -29.90 -7.21 24.48
CA GLU A 223 -31.01 -6.47 25.08
C GLU A 223 -31.03 -6.62 26.61
N GLN A 224 -30.73 -7.81 27.14
CA GLN A 224 -30.60 -8.02 28.59
C GLN A 224 -29.47 -7.17 29.20
N ALA A 225 -28.33 -7.08 28.53
CA ALA A 225 -27.22 -6.23 28.95
C ALA A 225 -27.59 -4.74 28.87
N ALA A 226 -28.23 -4.32 27.77
CA ALA A 226 -28.70 -2.95 27.60
C ALA A 226 -29.69 -2.55 28.71
N LYS A 227 -30.61 -3.47 29.07
CA LYS A 227 -31.58 -3.28 30.15
C LYS A 227 -30.92 -3.20 31.53
N SER A 228 -29.99 -4.11 31.84
CA SER A 228 -29.23 -4.04 33.10
C SER A 228 -28.46 -2.74 33.24
N ARG A 229 -27.91 -2.21 32.12
CA ARG A 229 -27.23 -0.92 32.08
C ARG A 229 -28.20 0.25 32.24
N SER A 230 -29.32 0.28 31.52
CA SER A 230 -30.27 1.39 31.56
C SER A 230 -30.95 1.52 32.92
N GLU A 231 -31.26 0.38 33.56
CA GLU A 231 -31.83 0.35 34.90
C GLU A 231 -30.76 0.48 36.00
N ASN A 232 -29.48 0.42 35.63
CA ASN A 232 -28.34 0.29 36.55
C ASN A 232 -28.63 -0.74 37.66
N LYS A 233 -29.00 -1.97 37.25
CA LYS A 233 -29.52 -3.00 38.16
C LYS A 233 -29.11 -4.41 37.73
N ILE A 234 -28.65 -5.21 38.69
CA ILE A 234 -28.45 -6.66 38.54
C ILE A 234 -29.74 -7.39 38.88
N VAL A 235 -30.18 -8.25 37.98
CA VAL A 235 -31.34 -9.13 38.18
C VAL A 235 -30.91 -10.58 37.93
N PRO A 236 -31.21 -11.52 38.83
CA PRO A 236 -30.91 -12.93 38.62
C PRO A 236 -31.40 -13.44 37.27
N PHE A 237 -30.57 -14.26 36.60
CA PHE A 237 -30.79 -14.81 35.25
C PHE A 237 -30.86 -13.78 34.09
N ARG A 238 -30.72 -12.49 34.36
CA ARG A 238 -30.53 -11.45 33.34
C ARG A 238 -29.04 -11.23 33.09
N PHE A 239 -28.63 -11.40 31.85
CA PHE A 239 -27.24 -11.16 31.46
C PHE A 239 -26.87 -9.68 31.62
N PHE A 240 -25.68 -9.42 32.14
CA PHE A 240 -25.09 -8.07 32.20
C PHE A 240 -23.68 -8.08 31.61
N THR A 241 -23.26 -6.90 31.11
CA THR A 241 -21.90 -6.71 30.58
C THR A 241 -20.93 -6.58 31.75
N GLN A 242 -19.97 -7.49 31.85
CA GLN A 242 -18.91 -7.40 32.85
C GLN A 242 -17.91 -6.29 32.48
N PRO A 243 -17.53 -5.39 33.40
CA PRO A 243 -16.63 -4.29 33.11
C PRO A 243 -15.24 -4.83 32.79
N LYS A 244 -14.56 -4.15 31.87
CA LYS A 244 -13.17 -4.44 31.55
C LYS A 244 -12.25 -3.65 32.49
N PRO A 245 -11.20 -4.29 33.06
CA PRO A 245 -10.16 -3.55 33.78
C PRO A 245 -9.49 -2.56 32.84
N VAL A 246 -8.91 -1.50 33.40
CA VAL A 246 -8.02 -0.60 32.65
C VAL A 246 -7.03 -1.43 31.83
N HIS A 247 -7.05 -1.24 30.51
CA HIS A 247 -6.19 -1.93 29.55
C HIS A 247 -5.50 -0.89 28.67
N GLY A 248 -4.17 -0.86 28.71
CA GLY A 248 -3.36 0.15 28.06
C GLY A 248 -2.79 -0.34 26.74
N ARG A 249 -3.36 0.16 25.63
CA ARG A 249 -2.50 0.52 24.47
C ARG A 249 -1.81 1.88 24.67
N ALA A 250 -1.93 2.46 25.87
CA ALA A 250 -1.39 3.76 26.27
C ALA A 250 -0.45 3.64 27.48
N ARG A 251 0.22 4.75 27.81
CA ARG A 251 1.23 5.02 28.87
C ARG A 251 0.86 4.59 30.32
N GLU A 252 -0.12 3.71 30.52
CA GLU A 252 -0.82 3.46 31.79
C GLU A 252 -0.86 2.01 32.27
N GLU A 253 -0.12 1.08 31.64
CA GLU A 253 0.00 -0.29 32.18
C GLU A 253 1.16 -0.39 33.16
N ILE A 254 0.97 -1.21 34.21
CA ILE A 254 2.06 -1.72 35.03
C ILE A 254 2.75 -2.80 34.20
N TYR A 255 3.95 -2.51 33.71
CA TYR A 255 4.74 -3.47 32.93
C TYR A 255 5.74 -4.24 33.80
N SER A 256 6.20 -3.60 34.87
CA SER A 256 7.04 -4.24 35.88
C SER A 256 6.58 -3.86 37.29
N LEU A 257 6.93 -4.67 38.29
CA LEU A 257 6.59 -4.39 39.68
C LEU A 257 7.13 -3.03 40.17
N GLU A 258 8.20 -2.55 39.54
CA GLU A 258 8.84 -1.27 39.81
C GLU A 258 7.99 -0.11 39.30
N THR A 259 7.27 -0.29 38.19
CA THR A 259 6.38 0.73 37.58
C THR A 259 5.00 0.85 38.24
N ILE A 260 4.67 -0.02 39.20
CA ILE A 260 3.38 0.03 39.94
C ILE A 260 3.17 1.41 40.56
N GLU A 261 4.21 1.90 41.22
CA GLU A 261 4.18 3.14 41.98
C GLU A 261 3.97 4.36 41.10
N GLU A 262 4.71 4.44 39.99
CA GLU A 262 4.53 5.48 38.98
C GLU A 262 3.11 5.45 38.39
N THR A 263 2.61 4.25 38.06
CA THR A 263 1.31 4.08 37.40
C THR A 263 0.15 4.49 38.31
N MET A 264 0.14 3.97 39.55
CA MET A 264 -0.91 4.29 40.53
C MET A 264 -0.84 5.75 40.98
N SER A 265 0.35 6.35 41.07
CA SER A 265 0.49 7.76 41.47
C SER A 265 0.02 8.75 40.41
N ARG A 266 -0.01 8.35 39.12
CA ARG A 266 -0.45 9.21 38.02
C ARG A 266 -1.98 9.32 37.92
N LEU A 267 -2.71 8.31 38.39
CA LEU A 267 -4.17 8.30 38.39
C LEU A 267 -4.67 8.81 39.73
N LYS A 268 -5.31 10.00 39.74
CA LYS A 268 -5.75 10.68 40.96
C LYS A 268 -6.53 9.76 41.92
N GLN A 269 -7.50 9.01 41.39
CA GLN A 269 -8.31 8.06 42.17
C GLN A 269 -7.52 6.91 42.80
N TRP A 270 -6.39 6.51 42.22
CA TRP A 270 -5.55 5.45 42.78
C TRP A 270 -4.59 6.03 43.82
N LYS A 271 -4.02 7.20 43.54
CA LYS A 271 -3.12 7.91 44.46
C LYS A 271 -3.74 8.09 45.84
N ASP A 272 -4.99 8.52 45.89
CA ASP A 272 -5.70 8.82 47.14
C ASP A 272 -6.16 7.55 47.89
N GLU A 273 -6.14 6.39 47.23
CA GLU A 273 -6.63 5.10 47.76
C GLU A 273 -5.51 4.11 48.11
N VAL A 274 -4.26 4.34 47.68
CA VAL A 274 -3.10 3.48 47.99
C VAL A 274 -2.93 3.27 49.50
N ASP A 275 -3.18 4.31 50.30
CA ASP A 275 -3.06 4.26 51.76
C ASP A 275 -4.34 3.76 52.45
N LYS A 276 -5.51 3.94 51.81
CA LYS A 276 -6.80 3.42 52.28
C LYS A 276 -6.88 1.91 52.10
N GLY A 277 -6.30 1.41 51.01
CA GLY A 277 -6.01 0.00 50.77
C GLY A 277 -6.49 -0.49 49.41
N ILE A 278 -5.65 -1.31 48.78
CA ILE A 278 -5.89 -1.94 47.48
C ILE A 278 -5.96 -3.44 47.68
N TYR A 279 -7.02 -4.07 47.19
CA TYR A 279 -7.11 -5.53 47.13
C TYR A 279 -6.25 -6.06 46.00
N ILE A 280 -5.45 -7.08 46.32
CA ILE A 280 -4.58 -7.77 45.37
C ILE A 280 -5.02 -9.22 45.31
N GLU A 281 -5.23 -9.70 44.08
CA GLU A 281 -5.68 -11.05 43.77
C GLU A 281 -4.78 -11.70 42.72
N LYS A 282 -4.79 -13.04 42.69
CA LYS A 282 -4.23 -13.81 41.57
C LYS A 282 -4.96 -13.41 40.29
N LYS A 283 -4.22 -13.12 39.22
CA LYS A 283 -4.80 -13.09 37.88
C LYS A 283 -4.89 -14.51 37.33
N PHE A 284 -6.10 -15.04 37.24
CA PHE A 284 -6.39 -16.35 36.66
C PHE A 284 -6.24 -16.33 35.13
N ASP A 285 -5.92 -17.48 34.54
CA ASP A 285 -5.75 -17.69 33.08
C ASP A 285 -6.81 -18.68 32.56
N GLY A 286 -8.06 -18.25 32.59
CA GLY A 286 -9.20 -19.08 32.21
C GLY A 286 -10.21 -18.34 31.36
N VAL A 287 -11.48 -18.76 31.49
CA VAL A 287 -12.63 -18.13 30.82
C VAL A 287 -13.51 -17.44 31.85
N ARG A 288 -13.66 -16.13 31.69
CA ARG A 288 -14.53 -15.30 32.51
C ARG A 288 -15.99 -15.69 32.33
N CYS A 289 -16.67 -15.94 33.45
CA CYS A 289 -18.06 -16.35 33.51
C CYS A 289 -18.83 -15.57 34.59
N GLN A 290 -20.15 -15.51 34.42
CA GLN A 290 -21.10 -15.08 35.45
C GLN A 290 -22.00 -16.27 35.79
N ALA A 291 -22.20 -16.56 37.07
CA ALA A 291 -23.14 -17.56 37.55
C ALA A 291 -24.28 -16.87 38.29
N HIS A 292 -25.51 -17.24 37.94
CA HIS A 292 -26.72 -16.82 38.61
C HIS A 292 -27.33 -18.06 39.27
N LYS A 293 -27.56 -17.98 40.58
CA LYS A 293 -28.14 -19.06 41.36
C LYS A 293 -29.25 -18.51 42.23
N VAL A 294 -30.47 -19.05 42.07
CA VAL A 294 -31.62 -18.80 42.94
C VAL A 294 -32.29 -20.13 43.24
N GLY A 295 -32.41 -20.48 44.52
CA GLY A 295 -32.79 -21.82 44.96
C GLY A 295 -31.89 -22.88 44.35
N LYS A 296 -32.46 -23.87 43.66
CA LYS A 296 -31.69 -24.92 42.95
C LYS A 296 -31.35 -24.57 41.50
N ARG A 297 -31.89 -23.47 40.97
CA ARG A 297 -31.71 -23.09 39.56
C ARG A 297 -30.36 -22.38 39.42
N VAL A 298 -29.53 -22.90 38.53
CA VAL A 298 -28.23 -22.32 38.17
C VAL A 298 -28.22 -22.00 36.68
N LEU A 299 -27.67 -20.83 36.33
CA LEU A 299 -27.35 -20.43 34.97
C LEU A 299 -25.92 -19.90 34.96
N ILE A 300 -25.08 -20.46 34.10
CA ILE A 300 -23.71 -20.02 33.90
C ILE A 300 -23.55 -19.50 32.48
N MET A 301 -23.10 -18.26 32.35
CA MET A 301 -22.87 -17.60 31.07
C MET A 301 -21.42 -17.15 30.96
N THR A 302 -20.85 -17.27 29.75
CA THR A 302 -19.55 -16.65 29.45
C THR A 302 -19.68 -15.12 29.36
N GLU A 303 -18.55 -14.42 29.31
CA GLU A 303 -18.51 -12.97 29.05
C GLU A 303 -19.21 -12.54 27.75
N GLU A 304 -19.35 -13.43 26.76
CA GLU A 304 -20.08 -13.19 25.51
C GLU A 304 -21.58 -13.55 25.59
N GLY A 305 -22.05 -14.01 26.75
CA GLY A 305 -23.44 -14.39 26.99
C GLY A 305 -23.83 -15.81 26.55
N SER A 306 -22.84 -16.65 26.20
CA SER A 306 -23.11 -18.06 25.87
C SER A 306 -23.45 -18.84 27.13
N ASP A 307 -24.59 -19.54 27.12
CA ASP A 307 -24.95 -20.47 28.18
C ASP A 307 -24.05 -21.72 28.12
N VAL A 308 -23.29 -21.94 29.18
CA VAL A 308 -22.37 -23.07 29.34
C VAL A 308 -22.76 -23.98 30.50
N THR A 309 -23.93 -23.76 31.12
CA THR A 309 -24.39 -24.50 32.31
C THR A 309 -24.34 -26.02 32.09
N SER A 310 -24.84 -26.49 30.95
CA SER A 310 -24.85 -27.91 30.60
C SER A 310 -23.48 -28.48 30.20
N ARG A 311 -22.46 -27.63 30.00
CA ARG A 311 -21.12 -28.03 29.55
C ARG A 311 -20.13 -28.17 30.72
N ILE A 312 -20.43 -27.56 31.86
CA ILE A 312 -19.65 -27.64 33.11
C ILE A 312 -20.58 -28.05 34.27
N LYS A 313 -21.21 -29.22 34.11
CA LYS A 313 -22.25 -29.74 35.01
C LYS A 313 -21.74 -29.89 36.44
N THR A 314 -20.48 -30.30 36.61
CA THR A 314 -19.88 -30.47 37.94
C THR A 314 -19.87 -29.15 38.72
N ILE A 315 -19.48 -28.04 38.09
CA ILE A 315 -19.51 -26.71 38.70
C ILE A 315 -20.95 -26.27 38.96
N ALA A 316 -21.85 -26.44 37.99
CA ALA A 316 -23.25 -26.06 38.13
C ALA A 316 -23.93 -26.80 39.30
N ASP A 317 -23.67 -28.10 39.45
CA ASP A 317 -24.18 -28.93 40.53
C ASP A 317 -23.65 -28.48 41.89
N GLU A 318 -22.37 -28.15 42.00
CA GLU A 318 -21.78 -27.63 43.24
C GLU A 318 -22.31 -26.24 43.61
N LEU A 319 -22.50 -25.35 42.63
CA LEU A 319 -23.14 -24.04 42.86
C LEU A 319 -24.60 -24.19 43.32
N SER A 320 -25.34 -25.17 42.78
CA SER A 320 -26.74 -25.42 43.16
C SER A 320 -26.92 -25.85 44.63
N LYS A 321 -25.86 -26.37 45.26
CA LYS A 321 -25.84 -26.85 46.65
C LYS A 321 -25.48 -25.75 47.66
N GLN A 322 -25.13 -24.55 47.19
CA GLN A 322 -24.86 -23.42 48.08
C GLN A 322 -26.14 -23.00 48.80
N SER A 323 -26.02 -22.62 50.08
CA SER A 323 -27.17 -22.19 50.89
C SER A 323 -27.71 -20.83 50.48
N HIS A 324 -26.83 -19.94 50.00
CA HIS A 324 -27.16 -18.57 49.61
C HIS A 324 -27.54 -18.48 48.15
N ASP A 325 -28.40 -17.52 47.80
CA ASP A 325 -28.71 -17.16 46.43
C ASP A 325 -27.82 -15.99 45.99
N PHE A 326 -27.34 -16.01 44.74
CA PHE A 326 -26.33 -15.05 44.32
C PHE A 326 -26.25 -14.84 42.80
N VAL A 327 -25.68 -13.70 42.43
CA VAL A 327 -25.08 -13.46 41.12
C VAL A 327 -23.60 -13.17 41.34
N VAL A 328 -22.74 -14.06 40.86
CA VAL A 328 -21.29 -14.03 41.10
C VAL A 328 -20.51 -14.04 39.80
N GLU A 329 -19.31 -13.49 39.87
CA GLU A 329 -18.33 -13.60 38.81
C GLU A 329 -17.23 -14.58 39.18
N PHE A 330 -16.77 -15.35 38.18
CA PHE A 330 -15.66 -16.26 38.36
C PHE A 330 -14.86 -16.48 37.08
N GLU A 331 -13.62 -16.94 37.25
CA GLU A 331 -12.81 -17.47 36.14
C GLU A 331 -12.87 -18.99 36.16
N ALA A 332 -13.23 -19.60 35.03
CA ALA A 332 -13.22 -21.05 34.84
C ALA A 332 -11.84 -21.51 34.33
N GLU A 333 -11.11 -22.30 35.11
CA GLU A 333 -9.78 -22.85 34.78
C GLU A 333 -9.81 -24.39 34.72
N LEU A 334 -9.13 -24.98 33.74
CA LEU A 334 -8.94 -26.42 33.65
C LEU A 334 -7.68 -26.87 34.39
N TRP A 335 -7.79 -27.87 35.26
CA TRP A 335 -6.67 -28.41 36.03
C TRP A 335 -6.52 -29.93 35.83
N LEU A 336 -5.52 -30.34 35.05
CA LEU A 336 -5.25 -31.76 34.78
C LEU A 336 -4.07 -32.24 35.63
N LYS A 337 -4.29 -33.28 36.45
CA LYS A 337 -3.26 -33.90 37.31
C LYS A 337 -2.51 -32.88 38.20
N GLY A 338 -3.24 -31.93 38.77
CA GLY A 338 -2.67 -30.87 39.62
C GLY A 338 -1.93 -29.77 38.86
N LYS A 339 -1.96 -29.77 37.52
CA LYS A 339 -1.34 -28.75 36.67
C LYS A 339 -2.39 -27.92 35.95
N HIS A 340 -2.28 -26.61 36.07
CA HIS A 340 -3.10 -25.63 35.33
C HIS A 340 -2.89 -25.79 33.81
N GLN A 341 -3.99 -25.76 33.05
CA GLN A 341 -3.98 -25.72 31.58
C GLN A 341 -4.31 -24.31 31.11
N ASN A 342 -3.85 -23.92 29.92
CA ASN A 342 -4.07 -22.56 29.42
C ASN A 342 -5.56 -22.24 29.18
N ARG A 343 -5.84 -20.95 29.00
CA ARG A 343 -7.18 -20.44 28.68
C ARG A 343 -7.85 -21.13 27.49
N ALA A 344 -7.11 -21.52 26.45
CA ALA A 344 -7.72 -22.11 25.25
C ALA A 344 -8.20 -23.54 25.52
N ASP A 345 -7.47 -24.31 26.32
CA ASP A 345 -7.91 -25.63 26.76
C ASP A 345 -9.17 -25.51 27.64
N SER A 346 -9.18 -24.54 28.56
CA SER A 346 -10.37 -24.20 29.36
C SER A 346 -11.57 -23.82 28.48
N ALA A 347 -11.36 -22.95 27.47
CA ALA A 347 -12.40 -22.59 26.50
C ALA A 347 -12.85 -23.80 25.66
N GLY A 348 -11.94 -24.70 25.30
CA GLY A 348 -12.24 -25.93 24.57
C GLY A 348 -13.26 -26.80 25.32
N VAL A 349 -13.12 -26.93 26.64
CA VAL A 349 -14.11 -27.61 27.49
C VAL A 349 -15.45 -26.87 27.45
N LEU A 350 -15.45 -25.55 27.63
CA LEU A 350 -16.67 -24.73 27.61
C LEU A 350 -17.37 -24.67 26.24
N HIS A 351 -16.72 -25.03 25.14
CA HIS A 351 -17.33 -25.05 23.79
C HIS A 351 -17.68 -26.46 23.30
N THR A 352 -17.21 -27.50 23.98
CA THR A 352 -17.48 -28.89 23.63
C THR A 352 -18.71 -29.40 24.37
N LYS A 353 -19.64 -30.01 23.65
CA LYS A 353 -20.79 -30.68 24.26
C LYS A 353 -20.31 -32.01 24.85
N ASP A 354 -20.58 -32.23 26.14
CA ASP A 354 -20.24 -33.45 26.88
C ASP A 354 -18.74 -33.79 26.91
N SER A 355 -17.90 -32.79 27.21
CA SER A 355 -16.46 -32.99 27.46
C SER A 355 -16.24 -33.84 28.72
N ASP A 356 -15.44 -34.91 28.60
CA ASP A 356 -15.03 -35.75 29.74
C ASP A 356 -14.09 -35.01 30.71
N GLN A 357 -13.54 -33.87 30.29
CA GLN A 357 -12.66 -33.02 31.07
C GLN A 357 -13.41 -32.00 31.94
N GLU A 358 -14.73 -31.85 31.80
CA GLU A 358 -15.51 -30.86 32.57
C GLU A 358 -15.40 -31.07 34.08
N LYS A 359 -15.28 -32.34 34.52
CA LYS A 359 -15.03 -32.74 35.90
C LYS A 359 -13.69 -32.29 36.48
N PHE A 360 -12.81 -31.68 35.67
CA PHE A 360 -11.52 -31.12 36.10
C PHE A 360 -11.50 -29.60 36.04
N MET A 361 -12.63 -28.97 35.72
CA MET A 361 -12.78 -27.53 35.74
C MET A 361 -12.91 -27.03 37.18
N VAL A 362 -12.38 -25.83 37.43
CA VAL A 362 -12.47 -25.11 38.70
C VAL A 362 -12.99 -23.71 38.42
N ALA A 363 -14.04 -23.32 39.14
CA ALA A 363 -14.59 -21.96 39.19
C ALA A 363 -13.94 -21.18 40.33
N ASN A 364 -13.17 -20.14 40.01
CA ASN A 364 -12.58 -19.23 41.00
C ASN A 364 -13.43 -17.96 41.11
N LEU A 365 -14.36 -17.95 42.07
CA LEU A 365 -15.28 -16.86 42.40
C LEU A 365 -14.52 -15.64 42.94
N TYR A 366 -14.63 -14.48 42.31
CA TYR A 366 -13.82 -13.30 42.67
C TYR A 366 -14.62 -12.02 42.94
N ASP A 367 -15.92 -11.99 42.64
CA ASP A 367 -16.83 -10.89 42.99
C ASP A 367 -18.27 -11.41 43.06
N VAL A 368 -19.11 -10.68 43.81
CA VAL A 368 -20.54 -10.96 43.97
C VAL A 368 -21.29 -9.65 43.80
N LEU A 369 -22.38 -9.67 43.03
CA LEU A 369 -23.10 -8.45 42.63
C LEU A 369 -24.55 -8.46 43.07
N TRP A 370 -25.07 -9.63 43.43
CA TRP A 370 -26.39 -9.80 43.99
C TRP A 370 -26.31 -10.95 45.00
N PHE A 371 -26.91 -10.79 46.18
CA PHE A 371 -26.81 -11.75 47.26
C PHE A 371 -28.10 -11.78 48.09
N ASP A 372 -28.67 -12.98 48.27
CA ASP A 372 -29.84 -13.25 49.12
C ASP A 372 -31.02 -12.26 48.99
N GLY A 373 -31.36 -11.87 47.76
CA GLY A 373 -32.50 -10.99 47.49
C GLY A 373 -32.11 -9.58 47.08
N GLU A 374 -30.89 -9.15 47.40
CA GLU A 374 -30.45 -7.77 47.26
C GLU A 374 -29.44 -7.58 46.13
N ASP A 375 -29.61 -6.49 45.38
CA ASP A 375 -28.65 -6.04 44.38
C ASP A 375 -27.58 -5.17 45.05
N ILE A 376 -26.36 -5.68 45.14
CA ILE A 376 -25.23 -5.08 45.86
C ILE A 376 -24.11 -4.64 44.91
N HIS A 377 -24.34 -4.60 43.60
CA HIS A 377 -23.30 -4.19 42.63
C HIS A 377 -22.79 -2.77 42.89
N ALA A 378 -23.66 -1.90 43.42
CA ALA A 378 -23.34 -0.51 43.75
C ALA A 378 -22.53 -0.36 45.06
N ASP A 379 -22.43 -1.42 45.87
CA ASP A 379 -21.65 -1.40 47.10
C ASP A 379 -20.15 -1.40 46.81
N GLN A 380 -19.34 -1.03 47.79
CA GLN A 380 -17.89 -1.06 47.64
C GLN A 380 -17.38 -2.51 47.65
N PHE A 381 -16.31 -2.78 46.88
CA PHE A 381 -15.73 -4.12 46.78
C PHE A 381 -15.35 -4.72 48.14
N VAL A 382 -14.92 -3.90 49.11
CA VAL A 382 -14.64 -4.36 50.47
C VAL A 382 -15.85 -5.01 51.16
N ASP A 383 -17.06 -4.56 50.86
CA ASP A 383 -18.30 -5.08 51.44
C ASP A 383 -18.79 -6.29 50.66
N ARG A 384 -18.83 -6.21 49.32
CA ARG A 384 -19.12 -7.37 48.45
C ARG A 384 -18.18 -8.55 48.73
N ARG A 385 -16.92 -8.26 49.09
CA ARG A 385 -15.94 -9.28 49.47
C ARG A 385 -16.32 -10.04 50.74
N LYS A 386 -16.95 -9.39 51.72
CA LYS A 386 -17.46 -10.08 52.92
C LYS A 386 -18.62 -11.01 52.57
N ASP A 387 -19.45 -10.64 51.60
CA ASP A 387 -20.59 -11.45 51.18
C ASP A 387 -20.17 -12.70 50.39
N ILE A 388 -19.25 -12.56 49.43
CA ILE A 388 -18.76 -13.73 48.68
C ILE A 388 -18.05 -14.74 49.60
N GLU A 389 -17.41 -14.27 50.68
CA GLU A 389 -16.75 -15.12 51.68
C GLU A 389 -17.70 -15.97 52.52
N LYS A 390 -19.01 -15.68 52.51
CA LYS A 390 -20.04 -16.53 53.13
C LYS A 390 -20.32 -17.80 52.32
N LEU A 391 -19.93 -17.84 51.03
CA LEU A 391 -20.11 -19.01 50.18
C LEU A 391 -19.16 -20.16 50.59
N LYS A 392 -19.59 -21.41 50.39
CA LYS A 392 -18.78 -22.59 50.74
C LYS A 392 -17.88 -22.98 49.57
N THR A 393 -16.60 -23.18 49.85
CA THR A 393 -15.67 -23.78 48.88
C THR A 393 -15.82 -25.30 48.82
N SER A 394 -15.56 -25.88 47.65
CA SER A 394 -15.65 -27.30 47.33
C SER A 394 -14.47 -27.69 46.44
N ALA A 395 -14.49 -28.86 45.80
CA ALA A 395 -13.43 -29.27 44.90
C ALA A 395 -13.37 -28.40 43.64
N HIS A 396 -14.52 -28.05 43.07
CA HIS A 396 -14.63 -27.33 41.79
C HIS A 396 -15.10 -25.87 41.95
N VAL A 397 -15.57 -25.45 43.12
CA VAL A 397 -15.93 -24.06 43.40
C VAL A 397 -15.02 -23.51 44.49
N LYS A 398 -14.22 -22.51 44.14
CA LYS A 398 -13.26 -21.84 45.03
C LYS A 398 -13.59 -20.36 45.10
N ILE A 399 -13.31 -19.74 46.24
CA ILE A 399 -13.31 -18.29 46.38
C ILE A 399 -11.87 -17.82 46.18
N SER A 400 -11.66 -16.82 45.32
CA SER A 400 -10.34 -16.25 45.05
C SER A 400 -9.73 -15.71 46.35
N ASP A 401 -8.42 -15.91 46.55
CA ASP A 401 -7.70 -15.26 47.64
C ASP A 401 -7.46 -13.80 47.26
N ALA A 402 -8.04 -12.87 48.02
CA ALA A 402 -7.93 -11.43 47.85
C ALA A 402 -7.38 -10.81 49.13
N ARG A 403 -6.32 -10.00 49.04
CA ARG A 403 -5.69 -9.40 50.22
C ARG A 403 -5.58 -7.89 50.09
N LEU A 404 -6.05 -7.20 51.11
CA LEU A 404 -5.89 -5.76 51.25
C LEU A 404 -4.42 -5.43 51.54
N ALA A 405 -3.84 -4.54 50.75
CA ALA A 405 -2.50 -4.02 50.93
C ALA A 405 -2.52 -2.48 50.98
N LYS A 406 -1.84 -1.90 51.96
CA LYS A 406 -1.73 -0.44 52.16
C LYS A 406 -0.31 0.03 51.91
N GLY A 407 -0.14 1.02 51.04
CA GLY A 407 1.17 1.55 50.65
C GLY A 407 1.92 0.66 49.66
N PHE A 408 2.78 1.27 48.85
CA PHE A 408 3.55 0.59 47.79
C PHE A 408 4.41 -0.58 48.26
N PRO A 409 5.08 -0.56 49.43
CA PRO A 409 5.85 -1.71 49.90
C PRO A 409 4.99 -2.96 50.12
N ALA A 410 3.80 -2.80 50.73
CA ALA A 410 2.88 -3.91 50.95
C ALA A 410 2.30 -4.41 49.63
N ILE A 411 1.94 -3.48 48.73
CA ILE A 411 1.42 -3.80 47.39
C ILE A 411 2.44 -4.61 46.59
N LYS A 412 3.70 -4.18 46.53
CA LYS A 412 4.78 -4.89 45.82
C LYS A 412 5.04 -6.27 46.44
N ARG A 413 5.10 -6.38 47.78
CA ARG A 413 5.28 -7.67 48.48
C ARG A 413 4.15 -8.65 48.19
N MET A 414 2.90 -8.19 48.30
CA MET A 414 1.73 -9.03 48.06
C MET A 414 1.62 -9.41 46.59
N SER A 415 1.96 -8.51 45.66
CA SER A 415 1.99 -8.81 44.23
C SER A 415 2.94 -9.98 43.92
N ARG A 416 4.15 -9.97 44.49
CA ARG A 416 5.12 -11.08 44.33
C ARG A 416 4.56 -12.42 44.80
N ARG A 417 3.85 -12.43 45.93
CA ARG A 417 3.21 -13.64 46.48
C ARG A 417 2.14 -14.19 45.52
N PHE A 418 1.24 -13.35 45.03
CA PHE A 418 0.19 -13.81 44.11
C PHE A 418 0.72 -14.23 42.74
N MET A 419 1.78 -13.59 42.25
CA MET A 419 2.47 -13.97 41.02
C MET A 419 3.21 -15.31 41.11
N SER A 420 3.56 -15.75 42.31
CA SER A 420 4.24 -17.04 42.52
C SER A 420 3.26 -18.21 42.67
N LEU A 421 1.96 -17.96 42.74
CA LEU A 421 0.96 -19.03 42.87
C LEU A 421 0.87 -19.84 41.56
N PRO A 422 0.61 -21.16 41.64
CA PRO A 422 0.38 -21.99 40.46
C PRO A 422 -0.75 -21.46 39.57
N GLY A 423 -0.51 -21.46 38.25
CA GLY A 423 -1.46 -20.95 37.25
C GLY A 423 -1.68 -19.43 37.30
N SER A 424 -0.81 -18.66 37.97
CA SER A 424 -0.94 -17.20 38.04
C SER A 424 -0.39 -16.53 36.79
N GLU A 425 -1.26 -15.85 36.02
CA GLU A 425 -0.85 -14.99 34.90
C GLU A 425 -0.25 -13.66 35.39
N GLY A 426 -0.44 -13.32 36.66
CA GLY A 426 -0.06 -12.04 37.24
C GLY A 426 -0.96 -11.66 38.41
N THR A 427 -1.32 -10.38 38.52
CA THR A 427 -2.11 -9.85 39.63
C THR A 427 -3.24 -8.96 39.15
N ILE A 428 -4.37 -8.99 39.86
CA ILE A 428 -5.45 -8.02 39.74
C ILE A 428 -5.40 -7.10 40.95
N TYR A 429 -5.53 -5.80 40.72
CA TYR A 429 -5.65 -4.76 41.74
C TYR A 429 -7.06 -4.21 41.69
N LYS A 430 -7.76 -4.18 42.82
CA LYS A 430 -9.08 -3.55 42.94
C LYS A 430 -9.01 -2.51 44.05
N LEU A 431 -9.55 -1.31 43.82
CA LEU A 431 -9.74 -0.36 44.91
C LEU A 431 -10.69 -0.96 45.95
N ALA A 432 -10.43 -0.77 47.25
CA ALA A 432 -11.37 -1.22 48.28
C ALA A 432 -12.75 -0.56 48.11
N THR A 433 -12.75 0.68 47.62
CA THR A 433 -13.91 1.53 47.31
C THR A 433 -14.51 1.27 45.93
N PHE A 434 -14.07 0.23 45.21
CA PHE A 434 -14.55 -0.08 43.85
C PHE A 434 -16.05 -0.41 43.82
N VAL A 435 -16.83 0.46 43.17
CA VAL A 435 -18.24 0.25 42.82
C VAL A 435 -18.33 -0.37 41.43
N TYR A 436 -19.18 -1.40 41.25
CA TYR A 436 -19.21 -2.16 40.01
C TYR A 436 -20.00 -1.48 38.90
N GLU A 437 -19.35 -1.08 37.80
CA GLU A 437 -20.04 -0.40 36.69
C GLU A 437 -20.63 -1.38 35.65
N LEU A 438 -21.87 -1.13 35.22
CA LEU A 438 -22.60 -1.97 34.24
C LEU A 438 -22.47 -1.48 32.78
N ASP A 439 -21.68 -0.44 32.53
CA ASP A 439 -21.45 0.11 31.18
C ASP A 439 -20.32 -0.60 30.42
N GLY A 440 -19.67 -1.60 31.04
CA GLY A 440 -18.59 -2.39 30.47
C GLY A 440 -17.18 -1.79 30.64
N LYS A 441 -17.02 -0.66 31.34
CA LYS A 441 -15.72 0.00 31.56
C LYS A 441 -15.52 0.32 33.03
N SER A 442 -14.33 0.03 33.55
CA SER A 442 -13.99 0.44 34.90
C SER A 442 -12.56 0.95 35.00
N PHE A 443 -12.39 2.05 35.72
CA PHE A 443 -11.08 2.56 36.11
C PHE A 443 -10.67 2.10 37.52
N ASN A 444 -11.56 1.43 38.24
CA ASN A 444 -11.43 1.09 39.65
C ASN A 444 -10.74 -0.25 39.91
N PHE A 445 -10.40 -0.97 38.84
CA PHE A 445 -9.52 -2.13 38.92
C PHE A 445 -8.58 -2.24 37.72
N MET A 446 -7.39 -2.76 38.00
CA MET A 446 -6.24 -2.79 37.09
C MET A 446 -5.65 -4.20 37.09
N LYS A 447 -5.04 -4.58 35.97
CA LYS A 447 -4.36 -5.86 35.81
C LYS A 447 -2.87 -5.66 35.60
N PHE A 448 -2.07 -6.56 36.17
CA PHE A 448 -0.67 -6.76 35.86
C PHE A 448 -0.48 -8.19 35.35
N LYS A 449 0.35 -8.36 34.32
CA LYS A 449 0.69 -9.65 33.75
C LYS A 449 2.16 -9.93 33.96
N LYS A 450 2.52 -11.15 34.34
CA LYS A 450 3.89 -11.57 34.60
C LYS A 450 4.64 -11.69 33.28
N GLU A 451 5.30 -10.62 32.91
CA GLU A 451 6.21 -10.54 31.78
C GLU A 451 7.43 -11.49 31.97
N ARG A 452 7.90 -12.10 30.88
CA ARG A 452 9.15 -12.87 30.74
C ARG A 452 10.00 -12.19 29.68
N SER A 453 11.32 -12.32 29.76
CA SER A 453 12.22 -11.85 28.71
C SER A 453 12.98 -12.99 28.05
N ILE A 454 13.24 -12.83 26.75
CA ILE A 454 14.25 -13.60 26.03
C ILE A 454 15.13 -12.66 25.22
N THR A 455 16.32 -13.14 24.89
CA THR A 455 17.19 -12.48 23.91
C THR A 455 16.92 -13.10 22.54
N ALA A 456 16.38 -12.30 21.62
CA ALA A 456 16.01 -12.74 20.29
C ALA A 456 16.87 -12.06 19.20
N LYS A 457 17.28 -12.82 18.18
CA LYS A 457 17.95 -12.32 16.97
C LYS A 457 16.91 -11.73 16.03
N VAL A 458 17.14 -10.53 15.52
CA VAL A 458 16.27 -9.90 14.51
C VAL A 458 16.50 -10.57 13.16
N ILE A 459 15.45 -11.11 12.56
CA ILE A 459 15.51 -11.70 11.21
C ILE A 459 15.02 -10.72 10.14
N ALA A 460 14.02 -9.87 10.46
CA ALA A 460 13.54 -8.84 9.58
C ALA A 460 13.10 -7.58 10.34
N VAL A 461 13.29 -6.43 9.70
CA VAL A 461 12.95 -5.10 10.23
C VAL A 461 11.80 -4.52 9.42
N HIS A 462 10.74 -4.13 10.11
CA HIS A 462 9.57 -3.51 9.50
C HIS A 462 9.36 -2.12 10.08
N ARG A 463 9.00 -1.16 9.23
CA ARG A 463 8.73 0.23 9.64
C ARG A 463 7.23 0.49 9.66
N VAL A 464 6.75 1.18 10.68
CA VAL A 464 5.32 1.53 10.81
C VAL A 464 4.97 2.67 9.85
N ALA A 465 3.96 2.45 9.02
CA ALA A 465 3.46 3.49 8.13
C ALA A 465 2.93 4.69 8.96
N LYS A 466 3.31 5.92 8.58
CA LYS A 466 2.98 7.18 9.28
C LYS A 466 3.75 7.48 10.58
N ALA A 467 4.62 6.59 11.06
CA ALA A 467 5.47 6.84 12.23
C ALA A 467 6.94 6.58 11.90
N GLU A 468 7.63 7.60 11.41
CA GLU A 468 8.96 7.49 10.81
C GLU A 468 10.05 6.88 11.72
N LYS A 469 9.91 7.02 13.04
CA LYS A 469 10.88 6.53 14.02
C LYS A 469 10.49 5.20 14.66
N THR A 470 9.42 4.56 14.19
CA THR A 470 8.82 3.40 14.83
C THR A 470 8.94 2.14 13.96
N PHE A 471 9.41 1.06 14.57
CA PHE A 471 9.76 -0.21 13.95
C PHE A 471 9.10 -1.39 14.67
N TYR A 472 8.86 -2.49 13.98
CA TYR A 472 8.60 -3.79 14.59
C TYR A 472 9.47 -4.84 13.89
N TYR A 473 9.74 -5.95 14.57
CA TYR A 473 10.75 -6.91 14.13
C TYR A 473 10.18 -8.30 14.05
N ASN A 474 10.53 -9.07 13.02
CA ASN A 474 10.43 -10.53 13.11
C ASN A 474 11.70 -11.04 13.75
N CYS A 475 11.55 -12.01 14.65
CA CYS A 475 12.64 -12.50 15.47
C CYS A 475 12.75 -14.03 15.44
N ALA A 476 13.97 -14.50 15.69
CA ALA A 476 14.32 -15.88 15.90
C ALA A 476 15.19 -16.06 17.14
N ILE A 477 15.21 -17.27 17.68
CA ILE A 477 16.11 -17.70 18.76
C ILE A 477 17.22 -18.59 18.18
N GLU A 478 17.93 -19.33 19.04
CA GLU A 478 18.98 -20.27 18.65
C GLU A 478 18.58 -21.19 17.48
N GLY A 479 19.54 -21.44 16.58
CA GLY A 479 19.34 -22.24 15.37
C GLY A 479 18.44 -21.56 14.32
N ASN A 480 18.26 -20.23 14.40
CA ASN A 480 17.30 -19.46 13.60
C ASN A 480 15.86 -19.98 13.75
N THR A 481 15.50 -20.47 14.94
CA THR A 481 14.15 -20.93 15.24
C THR A 481 13.21 -19.73 15.40
N TYR A 482 12.20 -19.60 14.57
CA TYR A 482 11.27 -18.46 14.61
C TYR A 482 10.52 -18.37 15.94
N VAL A 483 10.38 -17.15 16.48
CA VAL A 483 9.67 -16.90 17.75
C VAL A 483 8.50 -15.91 17.62
N GLY A 484 8.47 -15.10 16.54
CA GLY A 484 7.35 -14.22 16.25
C GLY A 484 7.75 -12.78 15.89
N LYS A 485 6.72 -11.95 15.71
CA LYS A 485 6.86 -10.50 15.48
C LYS A 485 6.81 -9.72 16.79
N THR A 486 7.59 -8.65 16.93
CA THR A 486 7.50 -7.73 18.09
C THR A 486 6.38 -6.71 17.90
N PHE A 487 6.06 -5.98 18.96
CA PHE A 487 5.35 -4.71 18.89
C PHE A 487 6.23 -3.58 18.37
N ASN A 488 5.56 -2.48 18.06
CA ASN A 488 6.14 -1.24 17.61
C ASN A 488 7.07 -0.65 18.70
N THR A 489 8.27 -0.23 18.32
CA THR A 489 9.28 0.38 19.18
C THR A 489 10.05 1.45 18.42
N ASN A 490 10.61 2.43 19.14
CA ASN A 490 11.52 3.41 18.54
C ASN A 490 13.00 2.97 18.60
N ILE A 491 13.28 1.81 19.20
CA ILE A 491 14.61 1.21 19.24
C ILE A 491 14.92 0.68 17.86
N LYS A 492 15.91 1.27 17.17
CA LYS A 492 16.34 0.88 15.83
C LYS A 492 17.44 -0.18 15.91
N VAL A 493 17.18 -1.35 15.33
CA VAL A 493 18.16 -2.43 15.14
C VAL A 493 18.16 -2.93 13.70
N SER A 494 19.27 -3.54 13.29
CA SER A 494 19.44 -4.16 11.97
C SER A 494 19.19 -5.68 12.04
N PRO A 495 18.86 -6.36 10.92
CA PRO A 495 18.86 -7.82 10.87
C PRO A 495 20.19 -8.39 11.38
N GLY A 496 20.14 -9.48 12.15
CA GLY A 496 21.28 -10.10 12.82
C GLY A 496 21.59 -9.56 14.21
N GLU A 497 21.23 -8.31 14.52
CA GLU A 497 21.37 -7.76 15.87
C GLU A 497 20.38 -8.42 16.85
N LYS A 498 20.69 -8.35 18.15
CA LYS A 498 19.91 -8.99 19.21
C LYS A 498 19.12 -7.98 20.01
N LEU A 499 17.90 -8.35 20.37
CA LEU A 499 16.99 -7.59 21.21
C LEU A 499 16.69 -8.34 22.50
N GLU A 500 16.57 -7.60 23.60
CA GLU A 500 15.88 -8.08 24.79
C GLU A 500 14.39 -7.78 24.59
N VAL A 501 13.62 -8.85 24.41
CA VAL A 501 12.18 -8.78 24.15
C VAL A 501 11.47 -9.37 25.34
N VAL A 502 10.55 -8.60 25.88
CA VAL A 502 9.67 -9.00 26.97
C VAL A 502 8.31 -9.39 26.40
N PHE A 503 7.72 -10.47 26.89
CA PHE A 503 6.44 -11.01 26.43
C PHE A 503 5.70 -11.64 27.61
N VAL A 504 4.41 -11.91 27.45
CA VAL A 504 3.58 -12.51 28.51
C VAL A 504 3.65 -14.03 28.49
N ASP A 505 3.52 -14.63 27.31
CA ASP A 505 3.39 -16.08 27.13
C ASP A 505 4.15 -16.55 25.90
N LEU A 506 4.60 -17.81 25.89
CA LEU A 506 5.38 -18.42 24.81
C LEU A 506 4.81 -19.79 24.44
N ASN A 507 4.31 -19.91 23.22
CA ASN A 507 3.78 -21.18 22.70
C ASN A 507 4.84 -21.93 21.89
N GLN A 508 4.76 -23.26 21.87
CA GLN A 508 5.61 -24.12 21.04
C GLN A 508 4.76 -24.84 19.99
N TYR A 509 5.18 -24.78 18.73
CA TYR A 509 4.51 -25.47 17.65
C TYR A 509 5.47 -26.29 16.79
N THR A 510 4.96 -27.34 16.16
CA THR A 510 5.66 -28.09 15.11
C THR A 510 5.06 -27.72 13.77
N ASP A 511 5.89 -27.32 12.81
CA ASP A 511 5.44 -27.03 11.46
C ASP A 511 5.07 -28.35 10.74
N PRO A 512 3.85 -28.49 10.20
CA PRO A 512 3.39 -29.73 9.59
C PRO A 512 4.15 -30.11 8.32
N ASP A 513 4.68 -29.14 7.58
CA ASP A 513 5.40 -29.36 6.32
C ASP A 513 6.86 -29.75 6.58
N THR A 514 7.54 -28.99 7.44
CA THR A 514 8.99 -29.13 7.65
C THR A 514 9.35 -30.03 8.83
N LYS A 515 8.38 -30.36 9.68
CA LYS A 515 8.55 -31.07 10.96
C LYS A 515 9.48 -30.36 11.95
N LYS A 516 9.82 -29.10 11.71
CA LYS A 516 10.66 -28.30 12.61
C LYS A 516 9.82 -27.61 13.69
N THR A 517 10.39 -27.52 14.89
CA THR A 517 9.82 -26.77 16.00
C THR A 517 9.99 -25.27 15.78
N TRP A 518 9.01 -24.47 16.17
CA TRP A 518 9.07 -23.02 16.25
C TRP A 518 8.25 -22.52 17.44
N PHE A 519 8.41 -21.25 17.81
CA PHE A 519 7.76 -20.65 18.97
C PHE A 519 6.92 -19.43 18.57
N ASN A 520 5.94 -19.09 19.39
CA ASN A 520 5.11 -17.90 19.19
C ASN A 520 4.86 -17.19 20.51
N TRP A 521 5.44 -16.00 20.68
CA TRP A 521 5.24 -15.18 21.86
C TRP A 521 3.95 -14.33 21.82
N TRP A 522 3.44 -13.96 22.99
CA TRP A 522 2.28 -13.07 23.15
C TRP A 522 2.68 -11.74 23.80
N ALA A 523 2.15 -10.62 23.31
CA ALA A 523 2.50 -9.26 23.73
C ALA A 523 4.02 -8.92 23.75
N PRO A 524 4.77 -9.18 22.66
CA PRO A 524 6.24 -9.06 22.62
C PRO A 524 6.73 -7.62 22.47
N ARG A 525 7.14 -6.99 23.56
CA ARG A 525 7.65 -5.62 23.64
C ARG A 525 9.17 -5.58 23.65
N VAL A 526 9.75 -4.71 22.83
CA VAL A 526 11.20 -4.52 22.77
C VAL A 526 11.65 -3.60 23.89
N ILE A 527 12.57 -4.06 24.73
CA ILE A 527 13.13 -3.29 25.85
C ILE A 527 14.40 -2.57 25.45
N SER A 528 15.35 -3.29 24.87
CA SER A 528 16.69 -2.76 24.58
C SER A 528 17.40 -3.60 23.51
N LYS A 529 18.50 -3.06 22.98
CA LYS A 529 19.51 -3.88 22.30
C LYS A 529 20.20 -4.75 23.34
N SER A 530 20.44 -6.02 23.01
CA SER A 530 21.08 -6.97 23.93
C SER A 530 22.45 -7.41 23.42
N SER A 531 23.43 -7.48 24.31
CA SER A 531 24.73 -8.13 24.06
C SER A 531 24.73 -9.61 24.46
N LYS A 532 23.70 -10.06 25.21
CA LYS A 532 23.57 -11.45 25.69
C LYS A 532 23.53 -12.45 24.52
N PRO A 533 23.92 -13.71 24.73
CA PRO A 533 23.69 -14.76 23.74
C PRO A 533 22.18 -14.89 23.45
N VAL A 534 21.86 -15.32 22.22
CA VAL A 534 20.47 -15.60 21.84
C VAL A 534 19.95 -16.74 22.71
N THR A 535 18.71 -16.65 23.16
CA THR A 535 18.11 -17.67 24.02
C THR A 535 18.12 -19.05 23.36
N SER A 536 18.52 -20.08 24.12
CA SER A 536 18.57 -21.45 23.63
C SER A 536 17.18 -22.06 23.46
N ILE A 537 17.05 -23.06 22.59
CA ILE A 537 15.77 -23.78 22.40
C ILE A 537 15.34 -24.44 23.72
N GLN A 538 16.27 -24.98 24.50
CA GLN A 538 15.97 -25.61 25.79
C GLN A 538 15.42 -24.59 26.80
N SER A 539 15.99 -23.39 26.85
CA SER A 539 15.49 -22.30 27.69
C SER A 539 14.09 -21.88 27.26
N ALA A 540 13.84 -21.77 25.95
CA ALA A 540 12.52 -21.45 25.41
C ALA A 540 11.47 -22.51 25.77
N LYS A 541 11.80 -23.81 25.68
CA LYS A 541 10.91 -24.91 26.11
C LYS A 541 10.55 -24.83 27.59
N LYS A 542 11.54 -24.55 28.45
CA LYS A 542 11.29 -24.34 29.88
C LYS A 542 10.34 -23.17 30.12
N ILE A 543 10.49 -22.08 29.37
CA ILE A 543 9.57 -20.93 29.45
C ILE A 543 8.16 -21.32 29.01
N VAL A 544 8.00 -22.14 27.97
CA VAL A 544 6.66 -22.66 27.55
C VAL A 544 6.01 -23.43 28.70
N GLU A 545 6.76 -24.31 29.36
CA GLU A 545 6.25 -25.07 30.52
C GLU A 545 5.86 -24.16 31.71
N GLU A 546 6.67 -23.12 31.97
CA GLU A 546 6.44 -22.15 33.05
C GLU A 546 5.30 -21.15 32.76
N THR A 547 4.97 -20.93 31.50
CA THR A 547 3.91 -20.00 31.06
C THR A 547 2.61 -20.72 30.71
N SER A 548 2.57 -22.06 30.81
CA SER A 548 1.46 -22.91 30.35
C SER A 548 1.18 -22.77 28.85
N GLY A 549 2.15 -22.29 28.08
CA GLY A 549 2.01 -22.03 26.66
C GLY A 549 1.60 -23.27 25.87
N GLN A 550 0.82 -23.06 24.80
CA GLN A 550 0.27 -24.14 24.00
C GLN A 550 1.37 -24.95 23.31
N MET A 551 1.17 -26.26 23.24
CA MET A 551 1.96 -27.18 22.43
C MET A 551 1.08 -27.79 21.35
N GLY A 552 1.50 -27.70 20.08
CA GLY A 552 0.70 -28.28 19.00
C GLY A 552 1.36 -28.28 17.63
N VAL A 553 0.54 -28.54 16.60
CA VAL A 553 0.96 -28.50 15.20
C VAL A 553 0.41 -27.23 14.57
N LYS A 554 1.30 -26.36 14.07
CA LYS A 554 0.93 -25.10 13.43
C LYS A 554 1.99 -24.73 12.42
N LYS A 555 1.56 -24.30 11.23
CA LYS A 555 2.48 -23.85 10.18
C LYS A 555 3.12 -22.52 10.54
N VAL A 556 4.42 -22.39 10.28
CA VAL A 556 5.13 -21.11 10.40
C VAL A 556 4.46 -20.11 9.44
N PRO A 557 4.17 -18.86 9.87
CA PRO A 557 3.57 -17.86 9.00
C PRO A 557 4.37 -17.69 7.69
N LYS A 558 3.67 -17.61 6.55
CA LYS A 558 4.31 -17.54 5.23
C LYS A 558 5.36 -16.41 5.12
N VAL A 559 5.02 -15.25 5.68
CA VAL A 559 5.90 -14.07 5.72
C VAL A 559 7.21 -14.36 6.47
N SER A 560 7.16 -15.06 7.60
CA SER A 560 8.37 -15.38 8.35
C SER A 560 9.14 -16.54 7.72
N ARG A 561 8.48 -17.47 7.03
CA ARG A 561 9.16 -18.55 6.30
C ARG A 561 10.05 -18.00 5.18
N GLU A 562 9.56 -17.04 4.40
CA GLU A 562 10.34 -16.36 3.37
C GLU A 562 11.52 -15.57 3.97
N GLU A 563 11.30 -14.86 5.09
CA GLU A 563 12.36 -14.12 5.81
C GLU A 563 13.38 -15.04 6.49
N LEU A 564 12.95 -16.20 7.02
CA LEU A 564 13.83 -17.23 7.58
C LEU A 564 14.64 -17.91 6.50
N GLU A 565 14.05 -18.21 5.34
CA GLU A 565 14.76 -18.74 4.17
C GLU A 565 15.77 -17.71 3.67
N GLU A 566 15.44 -16.42 3.69
CA GLU A 566 16.36 -15.34 3.37
C GLU A 566 17.50 -15.23 4.39
N VAL A 567 17.22 -15.34 5.69
CA VAL A 567 18.26 -15.31 6.75
C VAL A 567 19.11 -16.58 6.74
N LEU A 568 18.53 -17.76 6.51
CA LEU A 568 19.26 -19.01 6.35
C LEU A 568 20.12 -18.98 5.09
N ALA A 569 19.62 -18.40 3.98
CA ALA A 569 20.42 -18.15 2.78
C ALA A 569 21.55 -17.14 3.03
N ARG A 570 21.34 -16.14 3.89
CA ARG A 570 22.37 -15.17 4.32
C ARG A 570 23.41 -15.80 5.24
N ASP A 571 23.01 -16.62 6.21
CA ASP A 571 23.92 -17.32 7.14
C ASP A 571 24.72 -18.43 6.43
N SER A 572 24.28 -18.88 5.23
CA SER A 572 24.94 -19.91 4.42
C SER A 572 25.92 -19.36 3.38
N ILE A 573 26.13 -18.05 3.28
CA ILE A 573 26.90 -17.44 2.18
C ILE A 573 27.83 -16.37 2.73
N SER A 574 29.11 -16.73 2.85
CA SER A 574 30.22 -15.80 3.03
C SER A 574 30.34 -14.89 1.79
N GLY A 575 30.04 -13.60 1.92
CA GLY A 575 30.25 -12.63 0.83
C GLY A 575 29.47 -11.33 0.99
N GLU A 576 29.78 -10.53 2.02
CA GLU A 576 28.95 -9.41 2.49
C GLU A 576 28.89 -8.15 1.61
N GLU A 577 29.74 -7.91 0.61
CA GLU A 577 29.75 -6.58 -0.04
C GLU A 577 28.83 -6.42 -1.27
N LYS A 578 28.31 -7.51 -1.84
CA LYS A 578 27.51 -7.43 -3.09
C LYS A 578 26.00 -7.41 -2.84
N ILE A 579 25.52 -7.96 -1.72
CA ILE A 579 24.09 -8.12 -1.42
C ILE A 579 23.51 -6.89 -0.71
N LEU A 580 24.31 -6.17 0.09
CA LEU A 580 23.86 -4.95 0.79
C LEU A 580 23.45 -3.81 -0.16
N LYS A 581 23.99 -3.79 -1.40
CA LYS A 581 23.59 -2.84 -2.45
C LYS A 581 22.25 -3.17 -3.13
N LEU A 582 21.78 -4.41 -3.06
CA LEU A 582 20.55 -4.86 -3.74
C LEU A 582 19.28 -4.69 -2.89
N SER A 583 19.37 -4.72 -1.56
CA SER A 583 18.20 -4.67 -0.66
C SER A 583 17.65 -3.25 -0.37
N PHE A 584 18.28 -2.20 -0.88
CA PHE A 584 17.84 -0.79 -0.74
C PHE A 584 17.47 -0.12 -2.06
N GLN A 585 17.53 -0.82 -3.19
CA GLN A 585 17.24 -0.21 -4.49
C GLN A 585 15.74 0.08 -4.62
N LYS A 586 15.38 1.35 -4.87
CA LYS A 586 13.99 1.73 -5.16
C LYS A 586 13.57 0.98 -6.43
N ARG A 587 12.51 0.18 -6.37
CA ARG A 587 12.05 -0.65 -7.50
C ARG A 587 10.91 0.00 -8.26
N PHE A 588 10.82 -0.27 -9.55
CA PHE A 588 9.64 0.08 -10.34
C PHE A 588 9.09 -1.14 -11.07
N VAL A 589 7.81 -1.11 -11.41
CA VAL A 589 7.15 -2.08 -12.28
C VAL A 589 6.32 -1.35 -13.33
N PHE A 590 6.37 -1.85 -14.56
CA PHE A 590 5.64 -1.36 -15.72
C PHE A 590 4.74 -2.49 -16.25
N GLN A 591 3.43 -2.28 -16.24
CA GLN A 591 2.45 -3.33 -16.53
C GLN A 591 1.40 -2.85 -17.52
N ASN A 592 1.06 -3.65 -18.52
CA ASN A 592 -0.13 -3.40 -19.32
C ASN A 592 -1.36 -3.91 -18.58
N HIS A 593 -2.45 -3.16 -18.69
CA HIS A 593 -3.73 -3.42 -18.07
C HIS A 593 -4.82 -3.34 -19.13
N TYR A 594 -5.26 -4.51 -19.58
CA TYR A 594 -6.27 -4.69 -20.60
C TYR A 594 -7.66 -4.83 -19.99
N ARG A 595 -8.64 -4.24 -20.69
CA ARG A 595 -10.07 -4.32 -20.42
C ARG A 595 -10.80 -4.34 -21.76
N GLY A 596 -11.07 -5.54 -22.28
CA GLY A 596 -11.65 -5.71 -23.61
C GLY A 596 -10.69 -5.24 -24.69
N LYS A 597 -11.11 -4.30 -25.54
CA LYS A 597 -10.28 -3.71 -26.61
C LYS A 597 -9.39 -2.55 -26.13
N SER A 598 -9.51 -2.17 -24.85
CA SER A 598 -8.77 -1.05 -24.27
C SER A 598 -7.60 -1.53 -23.41
N CYS A 599 -6.47 -0.85 -23.49
CA CYS A 599 -5.28 -1.08 -22.69
C CYS A 599 -4.68 0.26 -22.24
N HIS A 600 -4.25 0.33 -20.98
CA HIS A 600 -3.33 1.36 -20.51
C HIS A 600 -2.16 0.71 -19.81
N ALA A 601 -1.04 1.42 -19.73
CA ALA A 601 0.12 0.92 -19.03
C ALA A 601 0.25 1.60 -17.67
N ASP A 602 0.47 0.83 -16.62
CA ASP A 602 0.66 1.33 -15.27
C ASP A 602 2.16 1.28 -14.91
N LEU A 603 2.74 2.46 -14.67
CA LEU A 603 4.11 2.62 -14.19
C LEU A 603 4.09 2.94 -12.69
N ARG A 604 4.60 2.02 -11.87
CA ARG A 604 4.56 2.10 -10.41
C ARG A 604 5.95 2.09 -9.81
N PHE A 605 6.15 2.88 -8.76
CA PHE A 605 7.41 3.10 -8.07
C PHE A 605 7.27 2.75 -6.59
N GLU A 606 8.17 1.94 -6.07
CA GLU A 606 8.26 1.59 -4.65
C GLU A 606 8.77 2.77 -3.82
N ARG A 607 7.91 3.29 -2.95
CA ARG A 607 8.23 4.44 -2.10
C ARG A 607 7.52 4.34 -0.75
N ASN A 608 8.26 4.58 0.34
CA ASN A 608 7.71 4.70 1.70
C ASN A 608 6.76 3.56 2.13
N GLY A 609 7.04 2.32 1.69
CA GLY A 609 6.21 1.17 2.02
C GLY A 609 5.00 0.94 1.11
N ASN A 610 4.77 1.81 0.11
CA ASN A 610 3.65 1.74 -0.84
C ASN A 610 4.14 1.93 -2.29
N LEU A 611 3.20 1.93 -3.24
CA LEU A 611 3.43 2.26 -4.64
C LEU A 611 2.78 3.60 -5.00
N GLU A 612 3.59 4.50 -5.53
CA GLU A 612 3.17 5.72 -6.22
C GLU A 612 3.37 5.50 -7.72
N GLY A 613 2.53 6.06 -8.59
CA GLY A 613 2.67 5.78 -10.01
C GLY A 613 1.73 6.53 -10.94
N TYR A 614 1.80 6.18 -12.21
CA TYR A 614 1.06 6.82 -13.29
C TYR A 614 0.37 5.77 -14.16
N THR A 615 -0.85 6.08 -14.59
CA THR A 615 -1.52 5.41 -15.70
C THR A 615 -1.11 6.12 -16.99
N LEU A 616 -0.45 5.41 -17.91
CA LEU A 616 0.00 5.89 -19.21
C LEU A 616 -1.02 5.49 -20.29
N MET A 617 -1.52 6.48 -21.05
CA MET A 617 -2.44 6.29 -22.18
C MET A 617 -1.69 5.84 -23.42
N HIS A 618 -1.12 4.65 -23.30
CA HIS A 618 -0.07 4.14 -24.14
C HIS A 618 -0.57 3.28 -25.31
N GLN A 619 -1.81 2.79 -25.29
CA GLN A 619 -2.41 2.15 -26.47
C GLN A 619 -2.55 3.15 -27.63
N VAL A 620 -2.35 2.67 -28.86
CA VAL A 620 -2.76 3.37 -30.10
C VAL A 620 -4.24 3.06 -30.37
N GLU A 621 -5.04 4.11 -30.48
CA GLU A 621 -6.49 4.00 -30.60
C GLU A 621 -6.89 3.17 -31.82
N GLY A 622 -7.78 2.20 -31.63
CA GLY A 622 -8.31 1.36 -32.70
C GLY A 622 -7.41 0.20 -33.18
N GLU A 623 -6.18 0.05 -32.68
CA GLU A 623 -5.27 -1.02 -33.15
C GLU A 623 -5.58 -2.40 -32.57
N ILE A 624 -6.02 -2.47 -31.31
CA ILE A 624 -6.51 -3.72 -30.70
C ILE A 624 -7.91 -4.01 -31.24
N LYS A 625 -8.01 -4.89 -32.23
CA LYS A 625 -9.27 -5.20 -32.95
C LYS A 625 -10.20 -6.12 -32.17
N GLU A 626 -9.64 -7.09 -31.45
CA GLU A 626 -10.38 -8.10 -30.70
C GLU A 626 -10.27 -7.89 -29.18
N PRO A 627 -11.32 -8.19 -28.39
CA PRO A 627 -11.27 -8.02 -26.95
C PRO A 627 -10.27 -8.99 -26.31
N VAL A 628 -9.40 -8.47 -25.45
CA VAL A 628 -8.44 -9.25 -24.68
C VAL A 628 -9.14 -9.83 -23.45
N MET A 629 -9.29 -11.16 -23.42
CA MET A 629 -10.05 -11.87 -22.39
C MET A 629 -9.17 -12.65 -21.42
N ASN A 630 -7.93 -12.96 -21.80
CA ASN A 630 -7.02 -13.78 -21.02
C ASN A 630 -5.55 -13.42 -21.33
N LEU A 631 -4.63 -14.09 -20.64
CA LEU A 631 -3.20 -13.85 -20.77
C LEU A 631 -2.63 -14.26 -22.14
N LYS A 632 -3.24 -15.23 -22.82
CA LYS A 632 -2.81 -15.65 -24.16
C LYS A 632 -3.15 -14.56 -25.19
N ASP A 633 -4.32 -13.93 -25.04
CA ASP A 633 -4.71 -12.77 -25.84
C ASP A 633 -3.79 -11.58 -25.54
N ALA A 634 -3.56 -11.27 -24.26
CA ALA A 634 -2.67 -10.17 -23.88
C ALA A 634 -1.23 -10.40 -24.40
N ALA A 635 -0.70 -11.62 -24.29
CA ALA A 635 0.63 -11.95 -24.80
C ALA A 635 0.72 -11.92 -26.34
N ARG A 636 -0.40 -12.05 -27.05
CA ARG A 636 -0.46 -11.84 -28.50
C ARG A 636 -0.43 -10.35 -28.82
N GLU A 637 -1.26 -9.56 -28.16
CA GLU A 637 -1.31 -8.11 -28.38
C GLU A 637 -0.01 -7.40 -27.96
N ASP A 638 0.59 -7.78 -26.81
CA ASP A 638 1.87 -7.25 -26.29
C ASP A 638 3.06 -7.42 -27.26
N LYS A 639 2.98 -8.41 -28.17
CA LYS A 639 4.05 -8.67 -29.16
C LYS A 639 4.00 -7.74 -30.37
N ASP A 640 2.84 -7.14 -30.64
CA ASP A 640 2.63 -6.29 -31.80
C ASP A 640 2.85 -4.81 -31.41
N ALA A 641 3.99 -4.27 -31.82
CA ALA A 641 4.41 -2.93 -31.46
C ALA A 641 3.44 -1.85 -31.98
N LYS A 642 2.63 -2.13 -33.01
CA LYS A 642 1.67 -1.15 -33.56
C LYS A 642 0.55 -0.81 -32.57
N ASN A 643 0.24 -1.71 -31.64
CA ASN A 643 -0.81 -1.53 -30.64
C ASN A 643 -0.47 -0.43 -29.61
N PHE A 644 0.76 0.06 -29.60
CA PHE A 644 1.38 0.72 -28.45
C PHE A 644 2.24 1.92 -28.85
N LYS A 645 2.25 2.98 -28.03
CA LYS A 645 3.03 4.22 -28.21
C LYS A 645 4.47 4.12 -27.67
N ILE A 646 4.81 2.99 -27.07
CA ILE A 646 6.11 2.55 -26.55
C ILE A 646 6.32 1.16 -27.12
N ASN A 647 7.45 0.92 -27.74
CA ASN A 647 7.78 -0.41 -28.17
C ASN A 647 8.06 -1.27 -26.92
N LEU A 648 7.19 -2.22 -26.62
CA LEU A 648 7.29 -3.05 -25.40
C LEU A 648 8.48 -4.02 -25.41
N LYS A 649 9.23 -4.11 -26.51
CA LYS A 649 10.49 -4.88 -26.59
C LYS A 649 11.71 -3.98 -26.36
N THR A 650 11.73 -2.80 -26.97
CA THR A 650 12.92 -1.92 -26.98
C THR A 650 12.84 -0.75 -26.00
N GLY A 651 11.64 -0.44 -25.49
CA GLY A 651 11.38 0.71 -24.62
C GLY A 651 11.40 2.06 -25.35
N GLU A 652 11.54 2.04 -26.68
CA GLU A 652 11.50 3.24 -27.51
C GLU A 652 10.10 3.85 -27.53
N LEU A 653 10.03 5.17 -27.36
CA LEU A 653 8.76 5.89 -27.49
C LEU A 653 8.49 6.13 -28.98
N LEU A 654 7.42 5.50 -29.48
CA LEU A 654 6.93 5.68 -30.85
C LEU A 654 6.13 6.98 -31.02
N GLN A 655 5.86 7.70 -29.92
CA GLN A 655 5.32 9.06 -29.91
C GLN A 655 6.12 9.94 -28.95
N ASP A 656 6.33 11.21 -29.30
CA ASP A 656 7.16 12.15 -28.55
C ASP A 656 6.78 12.30 -27.07
N LYS A 657 5.47 12.22 -26.75
CA LYS A 657 4.95 12.34 -25.38
C LYS A 657 3.69 11.50 -25.22
N ILE A 658 3.57 10.86 -24.06
CA ILE A 658 2.43 10.02 -23.71
C ILE A 658 1.62 10.72 -22.62
N GLU A 659 0.32 10.88 -22.82
CA GLU A 659 -0.58 11.41 -21.81
C GLU A 659 -0.70 10.44 -20.63
N ILE A 660 -0.68 10.98 -19.41
CA ILE A 660 -0.74 10.18 -18.18
C ILE A 660 -1.72 10.75 -17.16
N ALA A 661 -2.18 9.90 -16.25
CA ALA A 661 -2.93 10.27 -15.06
C ALA A 661 -2.21 9.75 -13.81
N THR A 662 -2.16 10.54 -12.73
CA THR A 662 -1.59 10.10 -11.45
C THR A 662 -2.47 9.05 -10.79
N LYS A 663 -1.88 7.99 -10.24
CA LYS A 663 -2.60 6.97 -9.48
C LYS A 663 -2.66 7.34 -8.00
N ALA A 664 -3.75 6.95 -7.33
CA ALA A 664 -3.79 6.90 -5.87
C ALA A 664 -2.76 5.87 -5.33
N MET A 665 -2.37 6.00 -4.07
CA MET A 665 -1.38 5.14 -3.43
C MET A 665 -1.83 3.65 -3.44
N GLN A 666 -0.96 2.74 -3.88
CA GLN A 666 -1.30 1.31 -4.07
C GLN A 666 -0.43 0.37 -3.23
N PRO A 667 -0.92 -0.83 -2.84
CA PRO A 667 -0.16 -1.80 -2.04
C PRO A 667 1.04 -2.42 -2.79
N LYS A 668 2.08 -2.85 -2.08
CA LYS A 668 3.29 -3.45 -2.69
C LYS A 668 3.05 -4.75 -3.49
N VAL A 669 1.90 -5.40 -3.31
CA VAL A 669 1.54 -6.62 -4.04
C VAL A 669 1.67 -6.44 -5.57
N TRP A 670 1.46 -5.24 -6.10
CA TRP A 670 1.61 -4.97 -7.53
C TRP A 670 3.06 -5.05 -8.04
N LEU A 671 4.10 -4.98 -7.18
CA LEU A 671 5.51 -5.24 -7.58
C LEU A 671 5.78 -6.72 -7.87
N GLY A 672 5.07 -7.61 -7.17
CA GLY A 672 5.29 -9.05 -7.15
C GLY A 672 4.36 -9.84 -8.07
N ILE A 673 3.49 -9.16 -8.83
CA ILE A 673 2.67 -9.81 -9.85
C ILE A 673 3.63 -10.39 -10.89
N ALA A 674 3.84 -11.71 -10.83
CA ALA A 674 4.53 -12.46 -11.89
C ALA A 674 3.81 -12.21 -13.23
N PRO A 675 4.51 -12.28 -14.38
CA PRO A 675 3.83 -12.30 -15.67
C PRO A 675 2.78 -13.41 -15.64
N GLY A 676 1.49 -13.04 -15.71
CA GLY A 676 0.41 -14.02 -15.74
C GLY A 676 -0.64 -14.01 -14.63
N ILE A 677 -0.98 -12.86 -14.02
CA ILE A 677 -2.27 -12.77 -13.27
C ILE A 677 -3.33 -12.22 -14.21
N SER A 678 -4.21 -13.10 -14.67
CA SER A 678 -5.54 -12.70 -15.08
C SER A 678 -6.37 -12.54 -13.80
N LEU A 679 -6.89 -11.36 -13.52
CA LEU A 679 -8.06 -11.23 -12.65
C LEU A 679 -9.28 -11.64 -13.49
N SER A 680 -9.29 -12.91 -13.87
CA SER A 680 -10.47 -13.64 -14.35
C SER A 680 -10.25 -15.13 -14.14
N GLY A 681 -10.89 -15.66 -13.11
CA GLY A 681 -11.73 -16.81 -13.39
C GLY A 681 -12.96 -16.26 -14.09
N MET A 682 -13.32 -16.79 -15.25
CA MET A 682 -14.67 -16.65 -15.83
C MET A 682 -15.71 -16.76 -14.69
N GLU A 683 -16.68 -15.88 -14.47
CA GLU A 683 -17.51 -15.09 -15.38
C GLU A 683 -17.92 -13.79 -14.66
N ALA A 684 -17.82 -12.64 -15.35
CA ALA A 684 -18.56 -11.45 -14.94
C ALA A 684 -20.04 -11.69 -15.31
N GLY A 685 -20.79 -12.31 -14.40
CA GLY A 685 -22.25 -12.30 -14.46
C GLY A 685 -22.74 -10.86 -14.31
N VAL A 686 -23.60 -10.42 -15.22
CA VAL A 686 -24.25 -9.10 -15.18
C VAL A 686 -24.85 -8.90 -13.77
N GLY A 687 -24.35 -7.92 -13.02
CA GLY A 687 -24.79 -7.60 -11.65
C GLY A 687 -23.69 -7.63 -10.58
N LYS A 688 -22.56 -8.35 -10.76
CA LYS A 688 -21.44 -8.23 -9.79
C LYS A 688 -20.65 -6.94 -10.02
N ARG A 689 -20.28 -6.24 -8.94
CA ARG A 689 -19.24 -5.18 -9.04
C ARG A 689 -17.99 -5.82 -9.65
N PRO A 690 -17.46 -5.28 -10.76
CA PRO A 690 -16.28 -5.85 -11.39
C PRO A 690 -15.13 -5.87 -10.39
N GLU A 691 -14.32 -6.94 -10.41
CA GLU A 691 -13.09 -6.99 -9.61
C GLU A 691 -12.22 -5.75 -9.91
N PRO A 692 -11.42 -5.26 -8.95
CA PRO A 692 -10.55 -4.11 -9.17
C PRO A 692 -9.66 -4.29 -10.41
N GLY A 693 -9.98 -3.56 -11.49
CA GLY A 693 -9.30 -3.68 -12.79
C GLY A 693 -10.16 -4.27 -13.91
N ALA A 694 -11.29 -4.90 -13.65
CA ALA A 694 -12.21 -5.35 -14.70
C ALA A 694 -13.22 -4.25 -15.11
N THR A 695 -13.90 -4.46 -16.24
CA THR A 695 -15.12 -3.72 -16.61
C THR A 695 -16.33 -4.62 -16.43
N ALA A 696 -17.53 -4.07 -16.51
CA ALA A 696 -18.78 -4.85 -16.45
C ALA A 696 -18.88 -5.94 -17.54
N LYS A 697 -18.16 -5.80 -18.66
CA LYS A 697 -18.23 -6.71 -19.82
C LYS A 697 -16.96 -7.50 -20.10
N PHE A 698 -15.81 -7.01 -19.63
CA PHE A 698 -14.51 -7.59 -19.96
C PHE A 698 -13.61 -7.68 -18.72
N PRO A 699 -12.88 -8.80 -18.56
CA PRO A 699 -11.97 -9.00 -17.42
C PRO A 699 -10.81 -8.01 -17.42
N GLY A 700 -10.20 -7.83 -16.25
CA GLY A 700 -8.96 -7.08 -16.09
C GLY A 700 -7.76 -8.00 -16.28
N VAL A 701 -7.05 -7.86 -17.41
CA VAL A 701 -5.87 -8.69 -17.70
C VAL A 701 -4.60 -7.86 -17.52
N PHE A 702 -3.72 -8.31 -16.63
CA PHE A 702 -2.46 -7.63 -16.34
C PHE A 702 -1.26 -8.41 -16.87
N THR A 703 -0.41 -7.75 -17.65
CA THR A 703 0.87 -8.31 -18.08
C THR A 703 2.00 -7.45 -17.56
N LYS A 704 2.95 -8.08 -16.88
CA LYS A 704 4.17 -7.41 -16.43
C LYS A 704 5.10 -7.27 -17.63
N ILE A 705 5.29 -6.05 -18.10
CA ILE A 705 6.13 -5.73 -19.25
C ILE A 705 7.58 -5.56 -18.80
N ASP A 706 7.81 -4.71 -17.80
CA ASP A 706 9.16 -4.43 -17.30
C ASP A 706 9.18 -4.26 -15.78
N SER A 707 10.35 -4.46 -15.19
CA SER A 707 10.64 -4.07 -13.83
C SER A 707 12.12 -3.88 -13.65
N GLY A 708 12.48 -3.00 -12.74
CA GLY A 708 13.87 -2.77 -12.43
C GLY A 708 14.01 -1.84 -11.25
N THR A 709 15.11 -1.12 -11.23
CA THR A 709 15.41 -0.14 -10.19
C THR A 709 15.32 1.27 -10.75
N TYR A 710 15.13 2.25 -9.88
CA TYR A 710 15.07 3.64 -10.31
C TYR A 710 15.71 4.58 -9.31
N GLU A 711 16.13 5.73 -9.84
CA GLU A 711 16.65 6.85 -9.06
C GLU A 711 15.83 8.10 -9.37
N GLU A 712 15.69 9.00 -8.38
CA GLU A 712 14.87 10.21 -8.53
C GLU A 712 15.75 11.43 -8.77
N GLY A 713 15.54 12.10 -9.89
CA GLY A 713 16.15 13.39 -10.20
C GLY A 713 15.39 14.57 -9.59
N ALA A 714 15.26 15.66 -10.35
CA ALA A 714 14.55 16.85 -9.91
C ALA A 714 13.04 16.60 -9.67
N ARG A 715 12.53 17.14 -8.57
CA ARG A 715 11.11 17.09 -8.17
C ARG A 715 10.59 18.51 -7.91
N LYS A 716 9.51 18.88 -8.60
CA LYS A 716 8.81 20.18 -8.53
C LYS A 716 7.30 19.94 -8.64
N ALA A 717 6.49 20.92 -8.25
CA ALA A 717 5.02 20.81 -8.23
C ALA A 717 4.38 20.26 -9.53
N GLN A 718 4.98 20.55 -10.70
CA GLN A 718 4.47 20.13 -12.02
C GLN A 718 5.53 19.39 -12.86
N TYR A 719 6.60 18.87 -12.24
CA TYR A 719 7.71 18.22 -12.93
C TYR A 719 8.37 17.16 -12.04
N PHE A 720 8.49 15.93 -12.54
CA PHE A 720 9.23 14.84 -11.91
C PHE A 720 10.22 14.24 -12.92
N GLU A 721 11.40 13.88 -12.43
CA GLU A 721 12.46 13.26 -13.22
C GLU A 721 12.87 11.93 -12.59
N TYR A 722 12.96 10.90 -13.42
CA TYR A 722 13.30 9.54 -13.01
C TYR A 722 14.42 8.99 -13.89
N PHE A 723 15.34 8.25 -13.30
CA PHE A 723 16.35 7.47 -14.01
C PHE A 723 15.99 6.01 -13.82
N LEU A 724 15.49 5.37 -14.87
CA LEU A 724 14.99 4.01 -14.83
C LEU A 724 16.08 3.04 -15.27
N ASN A 725 16.19 1.92 -14.58
CA ASN A 725 17.11 0.83 -14.86
C ASN A 725 16.34 -0.50 -14.89
N GLY A 726 15.47 -0.64 -15.90
CA GLY A 726 14.84 -1.91 -16.27
C GLY A 726 15.43 -2.50 -17.55
N ASN A 727 14.84 -3.60 -18.02
CA ASN A 727 15.26 -4.25 -19.26
C ASN A 727 14.74 -3.50 -20.50
N ILE A 728 13.58 -2.83 -20.38
CA ILE A 728 12.89 -2.11 -21.47
C ILE A 728 12.94 -0.60 -21.17
N LEU A 729 12.40 -0.16 -20.04
CA LEU A 729 12.44 1.22 -19.60
C LEU A 729 13.79 1.52 -18.95
N LYS A 730 14.74 1.95 -19.78
CA LYS A 730 16.09 2.35 -19.36
C LYS A 730 16.44 3.78 -19.76
N GLY A 731 17.08 4.51 -18.85
CA GLY A 731 17.54 5.90 -19.03
C GLY A 731 16.66 6.93 -18.33
N ARG A 732 16.80 8.19 -18.74
CA ARG A 732 16.13 9.33 -18.10
C ARG A 732 14.73 9.60 -18.67
N TYR A 733 13.74 9.67 -17.78
CA TYR A 733 12.35 9.96 -18.11
C TYR A 733 11.82 11.17 -17.35
N ILE A 734 10.91 11.90 -17.98
CA ILE A 734 10.32 13.13 -17.47
C ILE A 734 8.80 12.97 -17.40
N VAL A 735 8.23 13.35 -16.26
CA VAL A 735 6.79 13.54 -16.06
C VAL A 735 6.51 15.02 -15.84
N ARG A 736 5.58 15.62 -16.60
CA ARG A 736 5.33 17.06 -16.50
C ARG A 736 3.92 17.47 -16.93
N VAL A 737 3.35 18.48 -16.27
CA VAL A 737 2.13 19.17 -16.72
C VAL A 737 2.45 20.13 -17.88
N LEU A 738 1.66 20.06 -18.96
CA LEU A 738 1.69 21.01 -20.08
C LEU A 738 0.26 21.48 -20.40
N SER A 739 0.12 22.67 -21.01
CA SER A 739 -1.19 23.16 -21.45
C SER A 739 -1.64 22.51 -22.75
N ARG A 740 -2.92 22.12 -22.85
CA ARG A 740 -3.46 21.40 -24.03
C ARG A 740 -3.51 22.29 -25.28
N ALA A 741 -3.74 23.60 -25.10
CA ALA A 741 -3.80 24.60 -26.18
C ALA A 741 -2.47 24.83 -26.92
N ARG A 742 -1.32 24.47 -26.30
CA ARG A 742 0.00 24.59 -26.96
C ARG A 742 0.35 23.38 -27.83
N ILE A 743 -0.48 22.33 -27.83
CA ILE A 743 -0.19 21.04 -28.46
C ILE A 743 -1.22 20.71 -29.55
N VAL A 744 -2.48 21.08 -29.39
CA VAL A 744 -3.54 20.85 -30.39
C VAL A 744 -4.06 22.20 -30.86
N LYS A 745 -3.85 22.53 -32.16
CA LYS A 745 -4.20 23.83 -32.76
C LYS A 745 -5.71 24.00 -33.02
N GLU A 746 -6.48 22.93 -32.93
CA GLU A 746 -7.91 22.90 -33.23
C GLU A 746 -8.63 22.18 -32.08
N VAL A 747 -9.86 22.58 -31.78
CA VAL A 747 -10.75 22.11 -30.68
C VAL A 747 -10.73 22.97 -29.40
N ARG A 748 -11.90 23.54 -29.08
CA ARG A 748 -12.23 24.19 -27.79
C ARG A 748 -12.19 23.14 -26.66
N VAL A 749 -11.36 23.33 -25.63
CA VAL A 749 -11.12 22.33 -24.58
C VAL A 749 -11.65 22.78 -23.20
N ARG A 750 -12.38 21.89 -22.51
CA ARG A 750 -12.92 22.05 -21.13
C ARG A 750 -11.89 21.91 -19.98
N THR A 751 -10.68 21.41 -20.22
CA THR A 751 -9.60 21.25 -19.21
C THR A 751 -8.23 21.73 -19.74
N PRO A 752 -7.62 22.78 -19.14
CA PRO A 752 -6.47 23.46 -19.73
C PRO A 752 -5.10 22.78 -19.53
N PHE A 753 -4.94 21.85 -18.58
CA PHE A 753 -3.64 21.27 -18.17
C PHE A 753 -3.67 19.74 -18.08
N ILE A 754 -2.66 19.07 -18.64
CA ILE A 754 -2.56 17.60 -18.72
C ILE A 754 -1.12 17.13 -18.38
N TRP A 755 -0.99 15.99 -17.70
CA TRP A 755 0.31 15.36 -17.41
C TRP A 755 0.82 14.54 -18.59
N PHE A 756 2.11 14.65 -18.89
CA PHE A 756 2.80 13.88 -19.92
C PHE A 756 4.01 13.13 -19.37
N PHE A 757 4.31 11.98 -19.98
CA PHE A 757 5.50 11.17 -19.76
C PHE A 757 6.30 11.05 -21.06
N TRP A 758 7.61 11.24 -21.01
CA TRP A 758 8.50 11.00 -22.16
C TRP A 758 9.94 10.69 -21.75
N LYS A 759 10.70 10.06 -22.65
CA LYS A 759 12.14 9.83 -22.49
C LYS A 759 12.92 11.09 -22.86
N ALA A 760 13.84 11.52 -22.00
CA ALA A 760 14.69 12.68 -22.28
C ALA A 760 15.65 12.39 -23.44
N LYS A 761 15.98 13.41 -24.23
CA LYS A 761 16.93 13.30 -25.36
C LYS A 761 18.38 13.10 -24.92
N ASP A 762 18.68 13.46 -23.68
CA ASP A 762 19.99 13.31 -23.07
C ASP A 762 19.85 12.84 -21.61
N GLU A 763 20.89 12.19 -21.11
CA GLU A 763 20.97 11.65 -19.74
C GLU A 763 21.44 12.69 -18.71
N THR A 764 21.53 13.99 -19.07
CA THR A 764 22.05 15.04 -18.17
C THR A 764 21.00 15.41 -17.12
N PRO A 765 21.23 15.19 -15.82
CA PRO A 765 20.21 15.47 -14.80
C PRO A 765 19.73 16.93 -14.80
N TYR A 766 18.44 17.16 -14.52
CA TYR A 766 17.84 18.48 -14.61
C TYR A 766 18.57 19.52 -13.76
N VAL A 767 19.07 19.14 -12.57
CA VAL A 767 19.83 20.01 -11.67
C VAL A 767 21.11 20.56 -12.30
N LEU A 768 21.72 19.82 -13.23
CA LEU A 768 22.91 20.25 -13.98
C LEU A 768 22.57 20.81 -15.37
N SER A 769 21.30 20.80 -15.79
CA SER A 769 20.86 21.27 -17.11
C SER A 769 20.86 22.80 -17.24
N SER A 770 20.89 23.32 -18.48
CA SER A 770 20.96 24.78 -18.72
C SER A 770 19.74 25.49 -18.13
N ARG A 771 18.60 24.79 -18.20
CA ARG A 771 17.34 25.24 -17.64
C ARG A 771 17.32 25.17 -16.11
N GLY A 772 17.95 24.15 -15.51
CA GLY A 772 18.11 24.01 -14.07
C GLY A 772 18.86 25.18 -13.46
N ILE A 773 20.01 25.53 -14.05
CA ILE A 773 20.82 26.68 -13.63
C ILE A 773 20.08 28.00 -13.80
N ARG A 774 19.48 28.25 -14.98
CA ARG A 774 18.76 29.51 -15.24
C ARG A 774 17.56 29.71 -14.32
N LYS A 775 16.93 28.61 -13.88
CA LYS A 775 15.81 28.63 -12.93
C LYS A 775 16.26 28.47 -11.48
N GLU A 776 17.56 28.56 -11.24
CA GLU A 776 18.17 28.51 -9.91
C GLU A 776 17.68 27.33 -9.07
N TYR A 777 17.52 26.18 -9.72
CA TYR A 777 16.94 25.02 -9.07
C TYR A 777 17.91 24.41 -8.07
N VAL A 778 17.49 24.39 -6.80
CA VAL A 778 18.18 23.72 -5.70
C VAL A 778 17.24 22.66 -5.11
N PRO A 779 17.67 21.40 -5.00
CA PRO A 779 16.89 20.35 -4.34
C PRO A 779 16.79 20.57 -2.82
N GLU A 780 15.87 19.87 -2.16
CA GLU A 780 15.69 19.92 -0.71
C GLU A 780 16.97 19.54 0.06
N LYS A 781 17.08 20.01 1.31
CA LYS A 781 18.25 19.77 2.16
C LYS A 781 18.60 18.28 2.23
N GLY A 782 19.86 17.96 1.95
CA GLY A 782 20.36 16.57 2.00
C GLY A 782 20.13 15.75 0.74
N ARG A 783 19.52 16.31 -0.33
CA ARG A 783 19.25 15.61 -1.59
C ARG A 783 20.10 16.15 -2.74
N SER A 784 20.69 15.26 -3.53
CA SER A 784 21.48 15.61 -4.73
C SER A 784 20.60 15.86 -5.96
N ALA A 785 19.47 15.18 -6.09
CA ALA A 785 18.71 15.09 -7.36
C ALA A 785 19.57 14.60 -8.55
N LEU A 786 20.59 13.79 -8.25
CA LEU A 786 21.47 13.11 -9.19
C LEU A 786 21.37 11.60 -8.98
N PRO A 787 21.51 10.78 -10.03
CA PRO A 787 21.70 9.35 -9.88
C PRO A 787 23.11 9.02 -9.36
N GLU A 788 23.31 7.84 -8.76
CA GLU A 788 24.54 7.37 -8.09
C GLU A 788 25.76 7.48 -9.02
N SER A 789 25.59 7.07 -10.28
CA SER A 789 26.64 7.18 -11.31
C SER A 789 27.12 8.62 -11.58
N TRP A 790 26.31 9.63 -11.26
CA TRP A 790 26.68 11.04 -11.31
C TRP A 790 27.24 11.54 -9.98
N GLU A 791 26.71 11.07 -8.85
CA GLU A 791 27.25 11.39 -7.52
C GLU A 791 28.70 10.94 -7.35
N GLU A 792 29.03 9.74 -7.84
CA GLU A 792 30.39 9.18 -7.81
C GLU A 792 31.39 10.05 -8.57
N LYS A 793 30.96 10.67 -9.67
CA LYS A 793 31.78 11.56 -10.51
C LYS A 793 32.01 12.94 -9.88
N ILE A 794 31.25 13.30 -8.83
CA ILE A 794 31.34 14.61 -8.20
C ILE A 794 32.34 14.56 -7.03
N PRO A 795 33.37 15.42 -7.03
CA PRO A 795 34.33 15.52 -5.94
C PRO A 795 33.65 15.84 -4.60
N LYS A 796 34.14 15.25 -3.50
CA LYS A 796 33.54 15.35 -2.15
C LYS A 796 33.35 16.81 -1.71
N GLU A 797 34.26 17.70 -2.08
CA GLU A 797 34.23 19.12 -1.77
C GLU A 797 33.09 19.88 -2.46
N LEU A 798 32.56 19.36 -3.58
CA LEU A 798 31.43 19.95 -4.30
C LEU A 798 30.09 19.26 -3.99
N ARG A 799 30.07 18.23 -3.14
CA ARG A 799 28.84 17.52 -2.76
C ARG A 799 27.99 18.36 -1.79
N TRP A 800 27.17 19.25 -2.34
CA TRP A 800 26.34 20.16 -1.55
C TRP A 800 25.34 19.41 -0.64
N TRP A 801 24.89 18.22 -1.06
CA TRP A 801 23.91 17.41 -0.33
C TRP A 801 24.50 16.75 0.92
N THR A 802 25.76 16.29 0.90
CA THR A 802 26.42 15.74 2.10
C THR A 802 26.76 16.82 3.12
N LYS A 803 26.93 18.06 2.66
CA LYS A 803 27.17 19.24 3.50
C LYS A 803 25.89 19.88 4.04
N GLY A 804 24.72 19.37 3.65
CA GLY A 804 23.42 19.91 4.06
C GLY A 804 23.17 21.36 3.61
N LEU A 805 23.85 21.81 2.54
CA LEU A 805 23.73 23.18 2.02
C LEU A 805 22.41 23.36 1.26
N THR A 806 21.85 24.56 1.31
CA THR A 806 20.60 24.96 0.65
C THR A 806 20.70 26.37 0.08
N GLY A 807 19.72 26.80 -0.73
CA GLY A 807 19.66 28.15 -1.28
C GLY A 807 20.88 28.52 -2.13
N ALA A 808 21.33 29.77 -2.02
CA ALA A 808 22.42 30.33 -2.83
C ALA A 808 23.73 29.52 -2.73
N LYS A 809 24.10 29.05 -1.53
CA LYS A 809 25.36 28.29 -1.31
C LYS A 809 25.37 26.94 -2.03
N ALA A 810 24.23 26.25 -2.10
CA ALA A 810 24.11 25.03 -2.87
C ALA A 810 24.11 25.31 -4.38
N LEU A 811 23.45 26.41 -4.79
CA LEU A 811 23.40 26.82 -6.20
C LEU A 811 24.79 27.16 -6.76
N GLU A 812 25.67 27.79 -5.99
CA GLU A 812 27.06 28.04 -6.38
C GLU A 812 27.81 26.74 -6.67
N MET A 813 27.72 25.75 -5.78
CA MET A 813 28.34 24.45 -6.00
C MET A 813 27.78 23.74 -7.24
N ILE A 814 26.47 23.81 -7.46
CA ILE A 814 25.82 23.24 -8.66
C ILE A 814 26.34 23.93 -9.94
N LYS A 815 26.48 25.26 -9.93
CA LYS A 815 27.04 26.05 -11.05
C LYS A 815 28.49 25.64 -11.33
N GLU A 816 29.31 25.48 -10.30
CA GLU A 816 30.72 25.05 -10.43
C GLU A 816 30.86 23.62 -10.97
N ILE A 817 30.03 22.69 -10.50
CA ILE A 817 30.00 21.32 -11.02
C ILE A 817 29.68 21.33 -12.52
N ARG A 818 28.67 22.08 -12.94
CA ARG A 818 28.32 22.19 -14.37
C ARG A 818 29.46 22.77 -15.21
N LYS A 819 30.17 23.79 -14.73
CA LYS A 819 31.35 24.35 -15.43
C LYS A 819 32.40 23.27 -15.63
N LYS A 820 32.74 22.50 -14.58
CA LYS A 820 33.69 21.38 -14.67
C LYS A 820 33.23 20.30 -15.65
N PHE A 821 31.95 19.92 -15.65
CA PHE A 821 31.42 18.92 -16.59
C PHE A 821 31.44 19.39 -18.05
N LEU A 822 31.08 20.65 -18.32
CA LEU A 822 31.14 21.23 -19.67
C LEU A 822 32.59 21.33 -20.17
N PHE A 823 33.54 21.61 -19.27
CA PHE A 823 34.97 21.62 -19.57
C PHE A 823 35.49 20.22 -19.91
N MET A 824 35.13 19.20 -19.11
CA MET A 824 35.49 17.80 -19.38
C MET A 824 34.88 17.26 -20.67
N LYS A 825 33.61 17.58 -20.96
CA LYS A 825 32.96 17.19 -22.22
C LYS A 825 33.65 17.81 -23.45
N LYS A 826 34.04 19.09 -23.36
CA LYS A 826 34.87 19.76 -24.38
C LYS A 826 36.26 19.14 -24.52
N LEU A 827 36.85 18.60 -23.46
CA LEU A 827 38.14 17.90 -23.51
C LEU A 827 38.03 16.52 -24.17
N GLU A 828 36.98 15.76 -23.88
CA GLU A 828 36.67 14.49 -24.53
C GLU A 828 36.41 14.67 -26.03
N GLU A 829 35.64 15.70 -26.42
CA GLU A 829 35.40 16.05 -27.83
C GLU A 829 36.69 16.45 -28.58
N ASN A 830 37.67 17.05 -27.89
CA ASN A 830 38.96 17.46 -28.46
C ASN A 830 40.05 16.37 -28.44
N THR A 831 39.83 15.23 -27.76
CA THR A 831 40.78 14.09 -27.69
C THR A 831 40.37 12.91 -28.59
N ILE A 832 39.29 13.07 -29.36
CA ILE A 832 38.87 12.15 -30.43
C ILE A 832 39.77 12.42 -31.64
N GLY A 833 40.78 11.56 -31.86
CA GLY A 833 41.70 11.66 -33.00
C GLY A 833 43.16 11.27 -32.71
N LEU A 834 43.56 11.12 -31.44
CA LEU A 834 44.91 10.69 -31.04
C LEU A 834 44.98 9.16 -30.87
N GLU A 835 45.98 8.51 -31.47
CA GLU A 835 46.22 7.07 -31.34
C GLU A 835 46.85 6.73 -29.98
N GLU A 836 46.79 5.45 -29.57
CA GLU A 836 47.15 5.02 -28.21
C GLU A 836 48.66 5.14 -27.92
N ALA A 837 49.49 5.01 -28.97
CA ALA A 837 50.93 5.25 -28.93
C ALA A 837 51.27 6.74 -28.77
N ASP A 838 50.47 7.65 -29.34
CA ASP A 838 50.69 9.11 -29.26
C ASP A 838 50.49 9.68 -27.83
N VAL A 839 49.95 8.89 -26.90
CA VAL A 839 49.62 9.32 -25.53
C VAL A 839 50.72 8.93 -24.53
N GLU A 840 51.50 7.89 -24.83
CA GLU A 840 52.60 7.42 -23.95
C GLU A 840 53.80 8.38 -23.96
N ASP A 841 53.94 9.12 -25.05
CA ASP A 841 55.12 9.92 -25.37
C ASP A 841 54.86 11.43 -25.24
N LEU A 842 53.83 11.82 -24.47
CA LEU A 842 53.50 13.22 -24.21
C LEU A 842 54.27 13.77 -23.00
N PHE A 843 54.72 15.01 -23.11
CA PHE A 843 55.35 15.75 -22.03
C PHE A 843 55.08 17.24 -22.13
N VAL A 844 55.23 17.94 -20.99
CA VAL A 844 55.02 19.40 -20.91
C VAL A 844 56.37 20.10 -21.02
N VAL A 845 56.52 20.94 -22.04
CA VAL A 845 57.74 21.71 -22.31
C VAL A 845 57.43 23.20 -22.40
N LYS A 846 58.38 24.03 -21.97
CA LYS A 846 58.29 25.48 -22.15
C LYS A 846 58.75 25.85 -23.55
N LYS A 847 57.91 26.52 -24.34
CA LYS A 847 58.27 27.10 -25.64
C LYS A 847 57.93 28.60 -25.64
N GLY A 848 58.97 29.44 -25.59
CA GLY A 848 58.80 30.89 -25.44
C GLY A 848 58.17 31.28 -24.08
N ASN A 849 57.11 32.10 -24.12
CA ASN A 849 56.35 32.51 -22.93
C ASN A 849 55.22 31.54 -22.55
N GLU A 850 55.06 30.43 -23.26
CA GLU A 850 53.98 29.47 -23.05
C GLU A 850 54.50 28.07 -22.71
N TRP A 851 53.63 27.27 -22.09
CA TRP A 851 53.85 25.89 -21.74
C TRP A 851 53.01 24.99 -22.62
N CYS A 852 53.66 24.11 -23.38
CA CYS A 852 53.01 23.28 -24.37
C CYS A 852 53.06 21.80 -23.99
N VAL A 853 51.96 21.09 -24.20
CA VAL A 853 51.93 19.63 -24.21
C VAL A 853 52.40 19.18 -25.59
N THR A 854 53.52 18.47 -25.65
CA THR A 854 54.17 18.01 -26.87
C THR A 854 54.39 16.51 -26.85
N HIS A 855 54.40 15.90 -28.02
CA HIS A 855 54.80 14.51 -28.21
C HIS A 855 56.32 14.38 -28.36
N SER A 856 56.86 13.17 -28.15
CA SER A 856 58.29 12.82 -28.25
C SER A 856 58.90 13.13 -29.61
N ASP A 857 58.10 13.05 -30.67
CA ASP A 857 58.45 13.44 -32.05
C ASP A 857 58.51 14.98 -32.27
N GLY A 858 58.23 15.79 -31.24
CA GLY A 858 58.27 17.25 -31.28
C GLY A 858 56.96 17.93 -31.67
N ARG A 859 55.89 17.17 -31.98
CA ARG A 859 54.58 17.70 -32.33
C ARG A 859 53.91 18.41 -31.15
N VAL A 860 53.43 19.63 -31.36
CA VAL A 860 52.71 20.41 -30.33
C VAL A 860 51.23 20.07 -30.37
N ILE A 861 50.70 19.54 -29.26
CA ILE A 861 49.27 19.26 -29.10
C ILE A 861 48.53 20.56 -28.74
N LYS A 862 49.01 21.28 -27.71
CA LYS A 862 48.41 22.55 -27.26
C LYS A 862 49.32 23.33 -26.31
N CYS A 863 49.27 24.66 -26.38
CA CYS A 863 50.02 25.57 -25.51
C CYS A 863 49.10 26.31 -24.53
N PHE A 864 49.65 26.65 -23.37
CA PHE A 864 48.98 27.30 -22.25
C PHE A 864 49.86 28.41 -21.66
N PRO A 865 49.28 29.50 -21.14
CA PRO A 865 50.04 30.58 -20.52
C PRO A 865 50.83 30.12 -19.29
N THR A 866 50.31 29.14 -18.55
CA THR A 866 50.93 28.66 -17.30
C THR A 866 51.28 27.17 -17.35
N LYS A 867 52.35 26.79 -16.63
CA LYS A 867 52.78 25.38 -16.51
C LYS A 867 51.70 24.52 -15.90
N GLU A 868 50.97 25.07 -14.93
CA GLU A 868 49.97 24.35 -14.15
C GLU A 868 48.75 23.95 -14.99
N GLU A 869 48.38 24.77 -15.99
CA GLU A 869 47.34 24.46 -16.96
C GLU A 869 47.79 23.39 -17.96
N ALA A 870 49.04 23.48 -18.44
CA ALA A 870 49.63 22.46 -19.30
C ALA A 870 49.76 21.10 -18.58
N ASP A 871 50.18 21.09 -17.31
CA ASP A 871 50.28 19.88 -16.48
C ASP A 871 48.90 19.27 -16.18
N LYS A 872 47.86 20.08 -15.98
CA LYS A 872 46.48 19.60 -15.83
C LYS A 872 45.96 18.98 -17.13
N MET A 873 46.24 19.58 -18.28
CA MET A 873 45.91 19.04 -19.60
C MET A 873 46.62 17.69 -19.84
N HIS A 874 47.93 17.64 -19.57
CA HIS A 874 48.75 16.45 -19.70
C HIS A 874 48.23 15.29 -18.81
N LYS A 875 48.00 15.57 -17.52
CA LYS A 875 47.41 14.57 -16.59
C LYS A 875 46.01 14.13 -17.02
N ALA A 876 45.17 15.02 -17.52
CA ALA A 876 43.83 14.68 -17.99
C ALA A 876 43.85 13.75 -19.22
N ILE A 877 44.78 13.97 -20.15
CA ILE A 877 45.00 13.11 -21.32
C ILE A 877 45.45 11.71 -20.86
N ILE A 878 46.40 11.61 -19.93
CA ILE A 878 46.85 10.33 -19.34
C ILE A 878 45.72 9.61 -18.58
N ILE A 879 44.90 10.33 -17.81
CA ILE A 879 43.77 9.73 -17.09
C ILE A 879 42.68 9.21 -18.05
N SER A 880 42.53 9.83 -19.23
CA SER A 880 41.63 9.33 -20.28
C SER A 880 42.05 7.95 -20.82
N LYS A 881 43.36 7.67 -20.87
CA LYS A 881 43.93 6.35 -21.22
C LYS A 881 43.51 5.27 -20.24
N ILE A 882 43.57 5.57 -18.94
CA ILE A 882 43.15 4.65 -17.85
C ILE A 882 41.66 4.29 -17.99
N ARG A 883 40.83 5.23 -18.47
CA ARG A 883 39.41 4.99 -18.73
C ARG A 883 39.13 4.26 -20.06
N ARG A 884 39.97 4.43 -21.10
CA ARG A 884 39.84 3.69 -22.37
C ARG A 884 40.21 2.21 -22.25
N GLY A 885 41.03 1.82 -21.26
CA GLY A 885 41.24 0.43 -20.85
C GLY A 885 39.97 -0.32 -20.35
N THR A 886 38.80 0.33 -20.41
CA THR A 886 37.49 -0.24 -20.10
C THR A 886 36.61 -0.48 -21.35
N LEU A 887 37.22 -0.63 -22.53
CA LEU A 887 36.58 -1.21 -23.71
C LEU A 887 36.92 -2.70 -23.75
N SER A 888 35.93 -3.58 -23.90
CA SER A 888 36.22 -5.03 -23.92
C SER A 888 36.86 -5.42 -25.25
N GLU A 889 38.18 -5.42 -25.30
CA GLU A 889 38.93 -5.98 -26.41
C GLU A 889 38.79 -7.52 -26.42
N THR A 890 38.48 -8.09 -27.57
CA THR A 890 38.43 -9.55 -27.78
C THR A 890 39.07 -9.90 -29.13
N LYS A 891 39.37 -11.17 -29.37
CA LYS A 891 39.90 -11.64 -30.67
C LYS A 891 38.75 -11.99 -31.61
N PHE A 892 38.97 -11.90 -32.91
CA PHE A 892 38.05 -12.40 -33.92
C PHE A 892 38.74 -13.30 -34.94
N ALA A 893 37.95 -14.16 -35.57
CA ALA A 893 38.34 -14.91 -36.75
C ALA A 893 37.24 -14.81 -37.82
N LEU A 894 37.64 -14.44 -39.04
CA LEU A 894 36.82 -14.54 -40.23
C LEU A 894 37.14 -15.86 -40.94
N LYS A 895 36.17 -16.76 -41.00
CA LYS A 895 36.30 -18.09 -41.61
C LYS A 895 35.52 -18.19 -42.91
N ARG A 896 35.99 -19.04 -43.82
CA ARG A 896 35.26 -19.53 -44.99
C ARG A 896 34.91 -20.98 -44.77
N LYS A 897 33.66 -21.35 -45.04
CA LYS A 897 33.21 -22.74 -44.96
C LYS A 897 32.59 -23.16 -46.28
N TRP A 898 33.04 -24.29 -46.84
CA TRP A 898 32.62 -24.74 -48.17
C TRP A 898 32.57 -26.26 -48.30
N TRP A 899 31.74 -26.76 -49.23
CA TRP A 899 31.60 -28.18 -49.57
C TRP A 899 31.63 -28.36 -51.09
N LYS A 900 32.27 -29.42 -51.57
CA LYS A 900 32.30 -29.76 -53.01
C LYS A 900 31.90 -31.23 -53.23
N GLY A 901 30.79 -31.45 -53.93
CA GLY A 901 30.36 -32.77 -54.39
C GLY A 901 30.85 -33.10 -55.80
N GLN A 902 30.61 -34.34 -56.24
CA GLN A 902 30.92 -34.79 -57.60
C GLN A 902 30.09 -34.01 -58.63
N PHE A 903 30.73 -33.48 -59.67
CA PHE A 903 30.14 -32.56 -60.64
C PHE A 903 28.97 -33.23 -61.38
N VAL A 904 27.74 -32.77 -61.11
CA VAL A 904 26.57 -33.02 -61.98
C VAL A 904 26.02 -31.65 -62.38
N ILE A 905 25.77 -31.51 -63.67
CA ILE A 905 25.56 -30.29 -64.45
C ILE A 905 24.56 -29.36 -63.72
N ARG A 906 25.07 -28.22 -63.22
CA ARG A 906 24.47 -27.15 -62.35
C ARG A 906 24.98 -27.04 -60.90
N GLY A 907 25.97 -27.84 -60.48
CA GLY A 907 26.52 -27.78 -59.12
C GLY A 907 27.52 -26.64 -58.85
N MET A 908 27.05 -25.48 -58.38
CA MET A 908 27.93 -24.48 -57.75
C MET A 908 28.36 -24.95 -56.34
N PRO A 909 29.63 -24.74 -55.93
CA PRO A 909 30.05 -24.99 -54.55
C PRO A 909 29.24 -24.10 -53.60
N VAL A 910 28.65 -24.70 -52.56
CA VAL A 910 27.95 -23.95 -51.52
C VAL A 910 29.01 -23.47 -50.54
N GLU A 911 29.18 -22.16 -50.44
CA GLU A 911 30.09 -21.53 -49.49
C GLU A 911 29.41 -20.43 -48.69
N HIS A 912 29.89 -20.20 -47.47
CA HIS A 912 29.51 -19.05 -46.65
C HIS A 912 30.66 -18.62 -45.75
N PHE A 913 30.56 -17.42 -45.21
CA PHE A 913 31.60 -16.83 -44.37
C PHE A 913 31.10 -16.72 -42.93
N GLU A 914 31.99 -16.83 -41.94
CA GLU A 914 31.63 -16.73 -40.52
C GLU A 914 32.55 -15.73 -39.84
N VAL A 915 31.99 -14.70 -39.19
CA VAL A 915 32.75 -13.81 -38.30
C VAL A 915 32.48 -14.26 -36.88
N ARG A 916 33.49 -14.83 -36.23
CA ARG A 916 33.41 -15.32 -34.85
C ARG A 916 34.25 -14.45 -33.92
N PHE A 917 33.76 -14.24 -32.70
CA PHE A 917 34.45 -13.54 -31.64
C PHE A 917 34.90 -14.53 -30.57
N ASP A 918 36.10 -14.35 -30.02
CA ASP A 918 36.67 -15.13 -28.93
C ASP A 918 36.14 -14.65 -27.58
N SER A 919 34.82 -14.76 -27.44
CA SER A 919 34.10 -14.31 -26.27
C SER A 919 32.75 -15.03 -26.16
N GLU A 920 32.43 -15.56 -24.98
CA GLU A 920 31.09 -16.08 -24.67
C GLU A 920 30.04 -14.95 -24.59
N LYS A 921 30.50 -13.70 -24.46
CA LYS A 921 29.65 -12.50 -24.40
C LYS A 921 29.08 -12.11 -25.76
N TYR A 922 29.83 -12.32 -26.84
CA TYR A 922 29.48 -11.79 -28.15
C TYR A 922 29.05 -12.90 -29.12
N PRO A 923 27.94 -12.70 -29.87
CA PRO A 923 27.41 -13.67 -30.82
C PRO A 923 28.23 -13.67 -32.11
N TRP A 924 28.24 -14.78 -32.85
CA TRP A 924 28.91 -14.83 -34.16
C TRP A 924 27.91 -14.71 -35.32
N PHE A 925 28.40 -14.31 -36.49
CA PHE A 925 27.57 -14.02 -37.66
C PHE A 925 27.95 -14.89 -38.86
N LYS A 926 26.96 -15.57 -39.44
CA LYS A 926 27.09 -16.27 -40.73
C LYS A 926 26.75 -15.34 -41.87
N LEU A 927 27.72 -14.97 -42.70
CA LEU A 927 27.60 -14.01 -43.80
C LEU A 927 27.43 -14.74 -45.15
N ASN A 928 26.60 -14.17 -46.03
CA ASN A 928 26.38 -14.69 -47.39
C ASN A 928 27.47 -14.26 -48.40
N LYS A 929 28.29 -13.26 -48.08
CA LYS A 929 29.33 -12.71 -48.95
C LYS A 929 30.61 -12.46 -48.15
N ASN A 930 31.75 -12.44 -48.84
CA ASN A 930 33.05 -12.22 -48.22
C ASN A 930 33.23 -10.73 -47.86
N PRO A 931 33.33 -10.35 -46.57
CA PRO A 931 33.53 -8.96 -46.17
C PRO A 931 34.92 -8.40 -46.53
N LEU A 932 35.84 -9.24 -47.02
CA LEU A 932 37.13 -8.79 -47.56
C LEU A 932 37.03 -8.28 -49.00
N VAL A 933 35.94 -8.58 -49.72
CA VAL A 933 35.80 -8.26 -51.16
C VAL A 933 34.74 -7.19 -51.39
N VAL A 934 33.68 -7.16 -50.57
CA VAL A 934 32.59 -6.20 -50.68
C VAL A 934 32.39 -5.48 -49.34
N GLU A 935 32.16 -4.17 -49.38
CA GLU A 935 32.08 -3.33 -48.18
C GLU A 935 30.64 -3.02 -47.75
N SER A 936 29.63 -3.41 -48.54
CA SER A 936 28.21 -3.25 -48.23
C SER A 936 27.35 -4.29 -48.95
N GLY A 937 26.06 -4.39 -48.59
CA GLY A 937 25.14 -5.37 -49.18
C GLY A 937 25.44 -6.83 -48.81
N ILE A 938 26.11 -7.04 -47.66
CA ILE A 938 26.34 -8.33 -47.03
C ILE A 938 25.19 -8.62 -46.08
N SER A 939 24.62 -9.81 -46.15
CA SER A 939 23.59 -10.28 -45.23
C SER A 939 24.19 -11.33 -44.28
N GLY A 940 24.05 -11.09 -42.99
CA GLY A 940 24.50 -11.94 -41.90
C GLY A 940 23.33 -12.56 -41.13
N ILE A 941 23.47 -13.79 -40.66
CA ILE A 941 22.54 -14.41 -39.72
C ILE A 941 23.25 -14.55 -38.38
N LYS A 942 22.66 -13.99 -37.33
CA LYS A 942 23.20 -14.01 -35.97
C LYS A 942 22.98 -15.40 -35.36
N GLN A 943 24.03 -15.95 -34.75
CA GLN A 943 24.04 -17.29 -34.13
C GLN A 943 24.48 -17.21 -32.68
N SER A 944 23.95 -18.08 -31.82
CA SER A 944 24.30 -18.15 -30.40
C SER A 944 25.73 -18.66 -30.19
N GLY A 945 26.49 -18.03 -29.30
CA GLY A 945 27.86 -18.43 -28.98
C GLY A 945 27.92 -19.76 -28.23
N ARG A 946 28.53 -20.78 -28.84
CA ARG A 946 29.13 -21.92 -28.13
C ARG A 946 30.65 -21.81 -28.28
N LYS A 947 31.37 -22.31 -27.27
CA LYS A 947 32.83 -22.35 -27.18
C LYS A 947 33.44 -23.42 -28.12
N GLU A 948 33.09 -23.39 -29.40
CA GLU A 948 33.87 -24.10 -30.42
C GLU A 948 35.11 -23.28 -30.74
N GLU A 949 36.24 -23.95 -31.00
CA GLU A 949 37.53 -23.33 -31.27
C GLU A 949 37.44 -22.24 -32.36
N VAL A 950 37.51 -20.97 -31.92
CA VAL A 950 37.50 -19.78 -32.79
C VAL A 950 38.64 -19.83 -33.81
N MET A 951 39.71 -20.58 -33.54
CA MET A 951 40.87 -20.76 -34.42
C MET A 951 40.95 -22.13 -35.12
N PHE A 952 39.90 -22.96 -35.11
CA PHE A 952 39.90 -24.22 -35.85
C PHE A 952 39.87 -24.00 -37.37
N GLU A 953 40.80 -24.67 -38.07
CA GLU A 953 40.94 -24.80 -39.52
C GLU A 953 41.07 -26.29 -39.86
N GLY A 954 40.36 -26.78 -40.87
CA GLY A 954 40.38 -28.21 -41.20
C GLY A 954 39.12 -28.76 -41.85
N ILE A 955 39.04 -30.10 -41.91
CA ILE A 955 37.98 -30.83 -42.61
C ILE A 955 37.04 -31.51 -41.61
N ILE A 956 35.74 -31.22 -41.70
CA ILE A 956 34.69 -31.87 -40.91
C ILE A 956 34.02 -32.96 -41.77
N GLY A 957 34.13 -34.22 -41.35
CA GLY A 957 33.53 -35.36 -42.05
C GLY A 957 31.99 -35.28 -42.16
N PRO A 958 31.37 -36.00 -43.11
CA PRO A 958 29.92 -35.98 -43.32
C PRO A 958 29.12 -36.38 -42.07
N GLY A 959 28.02 -35.67 -41.79
CA GLY A 959 27.08 -35.98 -40.71
C GLY A 959 27.56 -35.65 -39.29
N LYS A 960 28.78 -35.10 -39.13
CA LYS A 960 29.30 -34.66 -37.83
C LYS A 960 28.80 -33.27 -37.44
N GLU A 961 28.85 -32.93 -36.15
CA GLU A 961 28.51 -31.58 -35.66
C GLU A 961 29.33 -30.53 -36.42
N GLY A 962 28.66 -29.51 -36.95
CA GLY A 962 29.24 -28.53 -37.88
C GLY A 962 29.20 -28.93 -39.36
N ASN A 963 28.88 -30.18 -39.74
CA ASN A 963 28.65 -30.59 -41.14
C ASN A 963 27.30 -31.35 -41.28
N PRO A 964 26.19 -30.64 -41.55
CA PRO A 964 24.88 -31.28 -41.68
C PRO A 964 24.74 -32.13 -42.95
N ASN A 965 25.70 -32.04 -43.88
CA ASN A 965 25.68 -32.85 -45.09
C ASN A 965 26.11 -34.29 -44.76
N LYS A 966 25.26 -35.26 -45.09
CA LYS A 966 25.48 -36.69 -44.80
C LYS A 966 26.42 -37.39 -45.79
N LYS A 967 26.86 -36.71 -46.86
CA LYS A 967 27.61 -37.34 -47.97
C LYS A 967 28.94 -36.67 -48.31
N ILE A 968 29.12 -35.36 -48.09
CA ILE A 968 30.35 -34.63 -48.47
C ILE A 968 30.99 -33.91 -47.27
N PRO A 969 32.33 -33.90 -47.16
CA PRO A 969 33.05 -33.22 -46.07
C PRO A 969 32.96 -31.69 -46.21
N ALA A 970 32.97 -30.98 -45.07
CA ALA A 970 33.04 -29.53 -44.99
C ALA A 970 34.49 -29.10 -44.81
N HIS A 971 34.95 -28.14 -45.59
CA HIS A 971 36.25 -27.49 -45.41
C HIS A 971 36.06 -26.15 -44.71
N ILE A 972 36.90 -25.86 -43.72
CA ILE A 972 36.93 -24.58 -43.00
C ILE A 972 38.32 -23.99 -43.13
N ASP A 973 38.40 -22.78 -43.70
CA ASP A 973 39.63 -21.99 -43.85
C ASP A 973 39.53 -20.71 -43.01
N ILE A 974 40.63 -20.26 -42.38
CA ILE A 974 40.68 -18.96 -41.69
C ILE A 974 41.23 -17.90 -42.66
N LEU A 975 40.38 -16.94 -43.03
CA LEU A 975 40.74 -15.92 -44.01
C LEU A 975 41.48 -14.73 -43.40
N ASP A 976 41.12 -14.37 -42.17
CA ASP A 976 41.77 -13.34 -41.37
C ASP A 976 41.43 -13.47 -39.88
N SER A 977 42.29 -12.94 -39.02
CA SER A 977 42.09 -12.91 -37.57
C SER A 977 42.84 -11.74 -36.95
N GLY A 978 42.37 -11.23 -35.81
CA GLY A 978 43.03 -10.14 -35.10
C GLY A 978 42.24 -9.71 -33.87
N SER A 979 42.57 -8.55 -33.32
CA SER A 979 41.77 -7.93 -32.26
C SER A 979 40.53 -7.26 -32.85
N VAL A 980 39.45 -7.22 -32.08
CA VAL A 980 38.27 -6.43 -32.38
C VAL A 980 37.80 -5.68 -31.15
N ASN A 981 37.49 -4.42 -31.36
CA ASN A 981 36.89 -3.56 -30.35
C ASN A 981 35.41 -3.42 -30.66
N VAL A 982 34.58 -3.98 -29.79
CA VAL A 982 33.12 -3.79 -29.87
C VAL A 982 32.81 -2.44 -29.25
N ILE A 983 32.51 -1.46 -30.10
CA ILE A 983 32.23 -0.07 -29.73
C ILE A 983 30.80 0.05 -29.20
N GLU A 984 29.87 -0.63 -29.86
CA GLU A 984 28.46 -0.68 -29.49
C GLU A 984 27.89 -2.06 -29.83
N ASP A 985 27.11 -2.63 -28.91
CA ASP A 985 26.37 -3.87 -29.13
C ASP A 985 24.98 -3.71 -28.53
N SER A 986 23.99 -3.54 -29.41
CA SER A 986 22.58 -3.38 -29.09
C SER A 986 21.74 -4.39 -29.88
N GLU A 987 20.47 -4.54 -29.54
CA GLU A 987 19.61 -5.58 -30.09
C GLU A 987 19.53 -5.57 -31.63
N ASN A 988 19.56 -4.38 -32.26
CA ASN A 988 19.40 -4.21 -33.71
C ASN A 988 20.61 -3.58 -34.40
N PHE A 989 21.67 -3.27 -33.64
CA PHE A 989 22.83 -2.55 -34.14
C PHE A 989 24.08 -2.94 -33.37
N MET A 990 25.11 -3.37 -34.09
CA MET A 990 26.44 -3.62 -33.53
C MET A 990 27.46 -2.81 -34.34
N HIS A 991 28.30 -2.05 -33.64
CA HIS A 991 29.40 -1.29 -34.20
C HIS A 991 30.71 -1.85 -33.66
N VAL A 992 31.55 -2.34 -34.56
CA VAL A 992 32.82 -2.98 -34.23
C VAL A 992 33.95 -2.35 -35.04
N LYS A 993 35.12 -2.23 -34.43
CA LYS A 993 36.35 -1.87 -35.12
C LYS A 993 37.24 -3.10 -35.20
N PHE A 994 37.41 -3.65 -36.40
CA PHE A 994 38.31 -4.78 -36.64
C PHE A 994 39.74 -4.28 -36.82
N SER A 995 40.68 -5.02 -36.22
CA SER A 995 42.13 -4.81 -36.32
C SER A 995 42.81 -6.10 -36.81
N GLY A 996 42.29 -6.72 -37.87
CA GLY A 996 42.93 -7.85 -38.57
C GLY A 996 43.92 -7.39 -39.64
N LYS A 997 44.64 -8.34 -40.24
CA LYS A 997 45.60 -8.01 -41.32
C LYS A 997 44.87 -7.59 -42.60
N LYS A 998 43.68 -8.15 -42.85
CA LYS A 998 42.86 -7.90 -44.05
C LYS A 998 41.54 -7.20 -43.72
N LEU A 999 40.77 -7.68 -42.74
CA LEU A 999 39.53 -7.08 -42.26
C LEU A 999 39.88 -6.02 -41.20
N LYS A 1000 39.81 -4.75 -41.61
CA LYS A 1000 40.15 -3.60 -40.76
C LYS A 1000 39.15 -2.46 -40.86
N GLY A 1001 39.13 -1.61 -39.83
CA GLY A 1001 38.31 -0.39 -39.77
C GLY A 1001 36.96 -0.60 -39.09
N ASN A 1002 36.09 0.41 -39.18
CA ASN A 1002 34.78 0.42 -38.52
C ASN A 1002 33.73 -0.28 -39.39
N TRP A 1003 33.00 -1.21 -38.78
CA TRP A 1003 31.97 -2.01 -39.41
C TRP A 1003 30.69 -1.97 -38.58
N ILE A 1004 29.57 -1.87 -39.30
CA ILE A 1004 28.23 -1.80 -38.76
C ILE A 1004 27.49 -3.05 -39.17
N PHE A 1005 26.87 -3.69 -38.18
CA PHE A 1005 25.91 -4.77 -38.36
C PHE A 1005 24.56 -4.18 -37.95
N LYS A 1006 23.68 -3.93 -38.93
CA LYS A 1006 22.39 -3.30 -38.71
C LYS A 1006 21.25 -4.20 -39.16
N ARG A 1007 20.30 -4.42 -38.28
CA ARG A 1007 19.07 -5.12 -38.59
C ARG A 1007 18.07 -4.14 -39.21
N SER A 1008 17.61 -4.42 -40.43
CA SER A 1008 16.64 -3.57 -41.13
C SER A 1008 15.20 -3.83 -40.66
N ASP A 1009 14.91 -5.07 -40.26
CA ASP A 1009 13.63 -5.49 -39.69
C ASP A 1009 13.87 -6.31 -38.41
N PRO A 1010 13.42 -5.82 -37.24
CA PRO A 1010 13.54 -6.54 -35.95
C PRO A 1010 12.89 -7.93 -35.93
N ALA A 1011 11.96 -8.25 -36.84
CA ALA A 1011 11.33 -9.57 -36.94
C ALA A 1011 12.17 -10.60 -37.70
N SER A 1012 13.10 -10.17 -38.56
CA SER A 1012 13.90 -11.03 -39.43
C SER A 1012 15.28 -11.29 -38.83
N ASN A 1013 15.80 -12.52 -38.74
CA ASN A 1013 17.16 -12.76 -38.21
C ASN A 1013 18.30 -12.38 -39.20
N ILE A 1014 17.99 -11.54 -40.19
CA ILE A 1014 18.91 -11.07 -41.22
C ILE A 1014 19.48 -9.71 -40.83
N TRP A 1015 20.81 -9.62 -40.80
CA TRP A 1015 21.60 -8.45 -40.46
C TRP A 1015 22.30 -7.92 -41.70
N ASN A 1016 22.18 -6.63 -41.97
CA ASN A 1016 22.97 -5.99 -43.01
C ASN A 1016 24.32 -5.60 -42.44
N VAL A 1017 25.39 -6.12 -43.02
CA VAL A 1017 26.77 -5.86 -42.60
C VAL A 1017 27.42 -4.96 -43.64
N SER A 1018 27.97 -3.83 -43.18
CA SER A 1018 28.66 -2.87 -44.05
C SER A 1018 29.75 -2.12 -43.29
N LYS A 1019 30.73 -1.62 -44.03
CA LYS A 1019 31.75 -0.70 -43.51
C LYS A 1019 31.13 0.66 -43.23
N ALA A 1020 31.52 1.31 -42.14
CA ALA A 1020 30.95 2.61 -41.73
C ALA A 1020 31.64 3.78 -42.43
N GLU A 1021 30.88 4.66 -43.10
CA GLU A 1021 31.37 5.93 -43.66
C GLU A 1021 30.99 7.14 -42.76
N LEU A 1022 31.85 8.16 -42.71
CA LEU A 1022 31.63 9.39 -41.92
C LEU A 1022 30.62 10.34 -42.61
N PRO A 1023 29.85 11.17 -41.86
CA PRO A 1023 28.85 12.07 -42.44
C PRO A 1023 29.49 13.27 -43.16
N LYS A 1024 29.05 13.58 -44.38
CA LYS A 1024 29.38 14.82 -45.09
C LYS A 1024 28.52 16.00 -44.59
N THR A 1025 29.15 17.13 -44.32
CA THR A 1025 28.55 18.40 -43.85
C THR A 1025 27.62 19.04 -44.88
N LYS A 1026 26.43 19.53 -44.45
CA LYS A 1026 25.51 20.34 -45.27
C LYS A 1026 25.62 21.83 -44.90
N SER A 1027 25.63 22.71 -45.91
CA SER A 1027 25.79 24.16 -45.82
C SER A 1027 24.54 24.91 -45.32
N MET A 1028 24.77 26.11 -44.76
CA MET A 1028 23.77 27.05 -44.25
C MET A 1028 22.84 27.58 -45.35
N ARG A 1029 21.54 27.73 -45.03
CA ARG A 1029 20.57 28.52 -45.83
C ARG A 1029 20.53 29.97 -45.33
N GLU A 1030 20.37 30.87 -46.28
CA GLU A 1030 20.43 32.34 -46.20
C GLU A 1030 19.38 32.96 -45.26
N PHE A 1031 19.79 33.98 -44.50
CA PHE A 1031 18.92 34.86 -43.70
C PHE A 1031 18.69 36.17 -44.46
N GLY A 1032 17.45 36.70 -44.44
CA GLY A 1032 17.10 37.98 -45.05
C GLY A 1032 17.80 39.19 -44.42
N SER A 1033 17.91 40.27 -45.19
CA SER A 1033 18.72 41.46 -44.90
C SER A 1033 18.36 42.16 -43.56
N PRO A 1034 19.35 42.77 -42.86
CA PRO A 1034 19.12 43.51 -41.61
C PRO A 1034 18.27 44.77 -41.79
N LEU A 1035 17.52 45.18 -40.75
CA LEU A 1035 16.80 46.46 -40.70
C LEU A 1035 17.76 47.64 -40.55
N SER A 1036 17.40 48.79 -41.12
CA SER A 1036 18.10 50.08 -40.94
C SER A 1036 17.86 50.65 -39.54
N GLU A 1037 18.69 51.61 -39.09
CA GLU A 1037 18.51 52.24 -37.78
C GLU A 1037 17.18 53.00 -37.63
N GLU A 1038 16.67 53.54 -38.74
CA GLU A 1038 15.38 54.24 -38.79
C GLU A 1038 14.23 53.23 -38.65
N GLU A 1039 14.29 52.10 -39.38
CA GLU A 1039 13.32 51.01 -39.24
C GLU A 1039 13.34 50.40 -37.83
N ILE A 1040 14.51 50.32 -37.18
CA ILE A 1040 14.63 49.83 -35.80
C ILE A 1040 13.98 50.80 -34.80
N ARG A 1041 14.09 52.11 -35.01
CA ARG A 1041 13.39 53.11 -34.20
C ARG A 1041 11.88 53.04 -34.36
N ASP A 1042 11.41 52.82 -35.58
CA ASP A 1042 9.99 52.65 -35.86
C ASP A 1042 9.43 51.36 -35.23
N VAL A 1043 10.20 50.26 -35.25
CA VAL A 1043 9.84 49.03 -34.51
C VAL A 1043 9.68 49.33 -33.02
N TYR A 1044 10.59 50.11 -32.42
CA TYR A 1044 10.50 50.49 -31.02
C TYR A 1044 9.26 51.35 -30.74
N PHE A 1045 9.07 52.44 -31.50
CA PHE A 1045 7.96 53.38 -31.32
C PHE A 1045 6.58 52.74 -31.53
N LEU A 1046 6.42 51.91 -32.57
CA LEU A 1046 5.15 51.24 -32.86
C LEU A 1046 4.83 50.14 -31.83
N SER A 1047 5.86 49.49 -31.29
CA SER A 1047 5.66 48.48 -30.24
C SER A 1047 5.22 49.06 -28.90
N GLU A 1048 5.63 50.28 -28.53
CA GLU A 1048 5.13 50.91 -27.29
C GLU A 1048 3.69 51.42 -27.38
N ASN A 1049 3.15 51.57 -28.60
CA ASN A 1049 1.78 52.03 -28.84
C ASN A 1049 0.79 50.87 -29.11
N PHE A 1050 1.11 49.65 -28.65
CA PHE A 1050 0.28 48.43 -28.71
C PHE A 1050 -0.11 47.95 -30.13
N VAL A 1051 0.79 48.08 -31.10
CA VAL A 1051 0.58 47.57 -32.47
C VAL A 1051 1.22 46.19 -32.63
N GLY A 1052 0.49 45.22 -33.18
CA GLY A 1052 0.96 43.83 -33.28
C GLY A 1052 2.07 43.63 -34.32
N VAL A 1053 2.92 42.60 -34.14
CA VAL A 1053 4.08 42.29 -35.03
C VAL A 1053 3.73 42.24 -36.53
N SER A 1054 2.51 41.84 -36.87
CA SER A 1054 2.04 41.77 -38.27
C SER A 1054 1.70 43.14 -38.85
N GLU A 1055 1.27 44.09 -38.04
CA GLU A 1055 1.00 45.47 -38.45
C GLU A 1055 2.30 46.26 -38.55
N ILE A 1056 3.23 46.07 -37.62
CA ILE A 1056 4.59 46.62 -37.71
C ILE A 1056 5.30 46.10 -38.97
N GLY A 1057 5.18 44.80 -39.25
CA GLY A 1057 5.71 44.19 -40.47
C GLY A 1057 5.10 44.77 -41.76
N ARG A 1058 3.80 45.08 -41.77
CA ARG A 1058 3.16 45.79 -42.90
C ARG A 1058 3.58 47.25 -43.01
N PHE A 1059 3.73 47.95 -41.89
CA PHE A 1059 4.12 49.36 -41.87
C PHE A 1059 5.54 49.57 -42.40
N LEU A 1060 6.45 48.64 -42.07
CA LEU A 1060 7.85 48.68 -42.51
C LEU A 1060 8.13 47.95 -43.82
N ASP A 1061 7.13 47.28 -44.39
CA ASP A 1061 7.26 46.36 -45.54
C ASP A 1061 8.36 45.29 -45.33
N ARG A 1062 8.34 44.64 -44.16
CA ARG A 1062 9.33 43.62 -43.77
C ARG A 1062 8.68 42.32 -43.30
N PRO A 1063 9.35 41.16 -43.50
CA PRO A 1063 8.84 39.88 -43.02
C PRO A 1063 8.68 39.88 -41.50
N ASN A 1064 7.54 39.36 -41.02
CA ASN A 1064 7.24 39.27 -39.59
C ASN A 1064 8.34 38.57 -38.78
N SER A 1065 9.08 37.63 -39.39
CA SER A 1065 10.23 36.97 -38.75
C SER A 1065 11.37 37.93 -38.43
N THR A 1066 11.63 38.91 -39.31
CA THR A 1066 12.70 39.90 -39.13
C THR A 1066 12.33 40.90 -38.04
N VAL A 1067 11.07 41.36 -38.01
CA VAL A 1067 10.54 42.23 -36.95
C VAL A 1067 10.55 41.51 -35.60
N TYR A 1068 10.15 40.24 -35.57
CA TYR A 1068 10.13 39.43 -34.35
C TYR A 1068 11.53 39.21 -33.75
N ASP A 1069 12.53 38.95 -34.60
CA ASP A 1069 13.91 38.80 -34.15
C ASP A 1069 14.47 40.11 -33.58
N TRP A 1070 14.07 41.26 -34.12
CA TRP A 1070 14.48 42.57 -33.60
C TRP A 1070 13.75 42.97 -32.31
N LEU A 1071 12.44 42.73 -32.18
CA LEU A 1071 11.72 42.90 -30.90
C LEU A 1071 12.34 42.05 -29.78
N LYS A 1072 12.82 40.86 -30.13
CA LYS A 1072 13.54 39.99 -29.19
C LYS A 1072 14.94 40.50 -28.84
N LYS A 1073 15.65 41.12 -29.79
CA LYS A 1073 16.95 41.77 -29.52
C LYS A 1073 16.80 43.03 -28.67
N LEU A 1074 15.72 43.80 -28.87
CA LEU A 1074 15.35 44.99 -28.09
C LEU A 1074 14.67 44.65 -26.76
N ASN A 1075 14.40 43.36 -26.50
CA ASN A 1075 13.81 42.83 -25.27
C ASN A 1075 12.35 43.30 -25.01
N LEU A 1076 11.61 43.63 -26.07
CA LEU A 1076 10.21 44.09 -26.05
C LEU A 1076 9.20 42.99 -26.42
N SER A 1077 9.61 41.72 -26.37
CA SER A 1077 8.84 40.56 -26.83
C SER A 1077 7.56 40.22 -26.03
N ASN A 1078 7.13 41.11 -25.13
CA ASN A 1078 5.90 40.97 -24.34
C ASN A 1078 4.72 41.80 -24.92
N VAL A 1079 4.95 42.59 -25.97
CA VAL A 1079 3.90 43.29 -26.75
C VAL A 1079 3.31 42.36 -27.80
#